data_AF-A0A7N8YH62-F1
#
_entry.id   AF-A0A7N8YH62-F1
#
_cell.length_a   1.000
_cell.length_b   1.000
_cell.length_c   1.000
_cell.angle_alpha   90.00
_cell.angle_beta   90.00
_cell.angle_gamma   90.00
#
_symmetry.space_group_name_H-M   'P 1'
#
loop_
_entity.id
_entity.type
_entity.pdbx_description
1 polymer ?
#
loop_
_entity_poly.entity_id
_entity_poly.type
_entity_poly.pdbx_seq_one_letter_code
_entity_poly.pdbx_strand_id
1 'polypeptide(L)'
;MDTKAVFATLYSVCEENATFFSGGAKGSQGDAARRLVDSMKLIQEHARSLEPVISGFAAVYHHFDFDPHIPANGYRSLVKVVRCCLLHIIHKGRYIAANRRSIFFRVAHNAGEMEAYCNALCQLRALLYLAQRMLHDNSHGNLFFPDESGLSESFVREYASMHKGCFYGRCLGFQFTPAIRPFLQTIAIGLVAFGENYRRHQSGIGVAASSFFTSGKYAIDPELRGAEFERITQNLDVHFWKTFWNITETEVLTSLASMTSTQVKVNRALSVPPEPFDLPLVDNHKASVTISPPSAHIGPAPVQMRLISYDLREGQDSETLLSLCRSEGGAISLSLGLKTKRFPSSPCLLIHFHGGGFVAQTSKSHEPYLKSWSQDLGVPILSVDYSLAPEAPFPRALEECFYAYCWALRNHHLLGWTGEKVCLAGDSAGGNLCVTTSMRAAAFGVRMPDGIVAAYPATLLTAYASPSRLLTLMDPLLPLSVLSRCLSAYAGNEPQTEKQVEKVSTLSLVRRESAMLLRGASNWIQSLLDPNRASSSTKTADAQPGATDAVRKSISEATLFSPHADPPVLSDAAQFPTRKLSVKSQTCQDLGSHNSCASYTAPLLSEHTAPENVSFFLSKDSDPYISNNLSSVAIPPPIVEEESEVDYPREFPLGFEPLRSEQLAEMKVQSSPVVKDPFCSPLLAPDSMLKGLPPLHIVACALDPMLDDSVMFAKRLRSLDQPVTLCIVDDLPHGFLSLSHEFVLPSPRRTRPGSHASTTSWNGPIGVCRPLLGKLDLSSSILLREGNSLMGEGLNLLMGRA
;
A
#
# COMPACT_ATOMS: atom_id res chain seq x y z
N MET A 1 -8.57 -25.73 -8.22
CA MET A 1 -7.94 -26.97 -7.68
C MET A 1 -8.90 -27.61 -6.70
N ASP A 2 -8.90 -28.93 -6.60
CA ASP A 2 -9.61 -29.64 -5.53
C ASP A 2 -8.91 -29.41 -4.17
N THR A 3 -9.71 -29.14 -3.13
CA THR A 3 -9.22 -28.99 -1.76
C THR A 3 -8.70 -30.33 -1.21
N LYS A 4 -9.39 -31.45 -1.47
CA LYS A 4 -9.05 -32.77 -0.90
C LYS A 4 -7.70 -33.27 -1.44
N ALA A 5 -7.44 -33.10 -2.73
CA ALA A 5 -6.15 -33.39 -3.34
C ALA A 5 -4.97 -32.62 -2.70
N VAL A 6 -5.18 -31.39 -2.23
CA VAL A 6 -4.15 -30.62 -1.51
C VAL A 6 -3.88 -31.24 -0.14
N PHE A 7 -4.91 -31.53 0.65
CA PHE A 7 -4.76 -32.15 1.97
C PHE A 7 -4.17 -33.56 1.89
N ALA A 8 -4.67 -34.42 0.99
CA ALA A 8 -4.10 -35.76 0.76
C ALA A 8 -2.61 -35.71 0.36
N THR A 9 -2.22 -34.73 -0.47
CA THR A 9 -0.81 -34.49 -0.83
C THR A 9 0.01 -34.06 0.39
N LEU A 10 -0.53 -33.16 1.22
CA LEU A 10 0.12 -32.67 2.43
C LEU A 10 0.39 -33.82 3.42
N TYR A 11 -0.64 -34.61 3.76
CA TYR A 11 -0.50 -35.72 4.70
C TYR A 11 0.58 -36.70 4.25
N SER A 12 0.55 -37.12 2.98
CA SER A 12 1.53 -38.02 2.37
C SER A 12 2.96 -37.45 2.44
N VAL A 13 3.16 -36.18 2.05
CA VAL A 13 4.49 -35.55 2.04
C VAL A 13 5.04 -35.32 3.46
N CYS A 14 4.17 -35.02 4.44
CA CYS A 14 4.56 -34.90 5.84
C CYS A 14 4.94 -36.27 6.43
N GLU A 15 4.15 -37.30 6.17
CA GLU A 15 4.37 -38.66 6.71
C GLU A 15 5.59 -39.35 6.11
N GLU A 16 5.82 -39.23 4.79
CA GLU A 16 6.99 -39.78 4.11
C GLU A 16 8.31 -39.19 4.66
N ASN A 17 8.29 -37.91 5.06
CA ASN A 17 9.43 -37.26 5.68
C ASN A 17 9.54 -37.55 7.18
N ALA A 18 8.43 -37.53 7.92
CA ALA A 18 8.40 -37.86 9.34
C ALA A 18 8.93 -39.29 9.59
N THR A 19 8.51 -40.28 8.80
CA THR A 19 9.01 -41.66 8.90
C THR A 19 10.49 -41.76 8.57
N PHE A 20 10.96 -41.13 7.49
CA PHE A 20 12.39 -41.14 7.13
C PHE A 20 13.27 -40.54 8.25
N PHE A 21 12.88 -39.37 8.79
CA PHE A 21 13.63 -38.72 9.87
C PHE A 21 13.35 -39.31 11.26
N SER A 22 12.42 -40.26 11.42
CA SER A 22 12.21 -41.03 12.66
C SER A 22 12.97 -42.36 12.69
N GLY A 23 13.37 -42.91 11.54
CA GLY A 23 13.99 -44.25 11.41
C GLY A 23 15.44 -44.39 11.89
N GLY A 24 15.96 -43.44 12.67
CA GLY A 24 17.34 -43.48 13.19
C GLY A 24 17.45 -44.32 14.47
N ALA A 25 18.64 -44.87 14.73
CA ALA A 25 18.91 -45.56 15.99
C ALA A 25 18.72 -44.60 17.19
N LYS A 26 17.98 -45.05 18.21
CA LYS A 26 17.67 -44.25 19.41
C LYS A 26 18.97 -43.83 20.11
N GLY A 27 19.37 -42.57 19.89
CA GLY A 27 20.60 -41.98 20.42
C GLY A 27 21.44 -41.19 19.41
N SER A 28 21.29 -41.42 18.09
CA SER A 28 22.12 -40.76 17.06
C SER A 28 21.42 -39.65 16.26
N GLN A 29 20.14 -39.37 16.54
CA GLN A 29 19.39 -38.34 15.83
C GLN A 29 19.73 -36.94 16.35
N GLY A 30 20.39 -36.14 15.51
CA GLY A 30 20.66 -34.73 15.79
C GLY A 30 19.37 -33.91 15.91
N ASP A 31 19.38 -32.90 16.77
CA ASP A 31 18.21 -32.12 17.20
C ASP A 31 17.33 -31.61 16.05
N ALA A 32 17.96 -31.08 14.99
CA ALA A 32 17.30 -30.60 13.78
C ALA A 32 16.42 -31.65 13.08
N ALA A 33 16.74 -32.94 13.16
CA ALA A 33 15.91 -34.00 12.59
C ALA A 33 14.65 -34.24 13.43
N ARG A 34 14.76 -34.18 14.76
CA ARG A 34 13.60 -34.28 15.68
C ARG A 34 12.65 -33.11 15.46
N ARG A 35 13.17 -31.89 15.47
CA ARG A 35 12.43 -30.64 15.17
C ARG A 35 11.67 -30.69 13.85
N LEU A 36 12.29 -31.23 12.80
CA LEU A 36 11.64 -31.43 11.50
C LEU A 36 10.51 -32.48 11.56
N VAL A 37 10.70 -33.59 12.27
CA VAL A 37 9.65 -34.61 12.47
C VAL A 37 8.46 -34.03 13.24
N ASP A 38 8.71 -33.29 14.31
CA ASP A 38 7.65 -32.75 15.17
C ASP A 38 6.89 -31.61 14.48
N SER A 39 7.58 -30.77 13.70
CA SER A 39 6.95 -29.79 12.79
C SER A 39 6.02 -30.47 11.77
N MET A 40 6.45 -31.59 11.16
CA MET A 40 5.62 -32.32 10.19
C MET A 40 4.36 -32.91 10.83
N LYS A 41 4.42 -33.39 12.08
CA LYS A 41 3.23 -33.87 12.83
C LYS A 41 2.27 -32.72 13.14
N LEU A 42 2.78 -31.61 13.68
CA LEU A 42 1.98 -30.46 14.06
C LEU A 42 1.31 -29.82 12.84
N ILE A 43 1.99 -29.77 11.69
CA ILE A 43 1.40 -29.43 10.39
C ILE A 43 0.21 -30.33 10.05
N GLN A 44 0.33 -31.66 10.21
CA GLN A 44 -0.79 -32.58 9.97
C GLN A 44 -1.96 -32.36 10.96
N GLU A 45 -1.70 -31.97 12.20
CA GLU A 45 -2.73 -31.69 13.23
C GLU A 45 -3.49 -30.38 12.94
N HIS A 46 -2.78 -29.30 12.59
CA HIS A 46 -3.41 -28.09 12.05
C HIS A 46 -4.21 -28.41 10.78
N ALA A 47 -3.67 -29.23 9.87
CA ALA A 47 -4.32 -29.58 8.61
C ALA A 47 -5.62 -30.38 8.80
N ARG A 48 -5.63 -31.41 9.65
CA ARG A 48 -6.85 -32.18 10.00
C ARG A 48 -7.96 -31.27 10.55
N SER A 49 -7.57 -30.22 11.28
CA SER A 49 -8.49 -29.23 11.84
C SER A 49 -8.98 -28.20 10.81
N LEU A 50 -8.15 -27.90 9.80
CA LEU A 50 -8.42 -26.92 8.75
C LEU A 50 -9.21 -27.49 7.57
N GLU A 51 -9.07 -28.77 7.25
CA GLU A 51 -9.74 -29.43 6.12
C GLU A 51 -11.28 -29.28 6.15
N PRO A 52 -12.00 -29.54 7.26
CA PRO A 52 -13.44 -29.29 7.32
C PRO A 52 -13.78 -27.79 7.26
N VAL A 53 -13.00 -26.92 7.93
CA VAL A 53 -13.24 -25.46 7.96
C VAL A 53 -13.11 -24.83 6.57
N ILE A 54 -12.05 -25.16 5.83
CA ILE A 54 -11.85 -24.68 4.45
C ILE A 54 -12.91 -25.26 3.51
N SER A 55 -13.36 -26.50 3.75
CA SER A 55 -14.44 -27.10 2.96
C SER A 55 -15.79 -26.41 3.22
N GLY A 56 -16.08 -26.05 4.47
CA GLY A 56 -17.24 -25.24 4.85
C GLY A 56 -17.22 -23.87 4.20
N PHE A 57 -16.15 -23.08 4.37
CA PHE A 57 -16.02 -21.80 3.69
C PHE A 57 -16.13 -21.91 2.17
N ALA A 58 -15.57 -22.96 1.56
CA ALA A 58 -15.69 -23.20 0.12
C ALA A 58 -17.13 -23.50 -0.35
N ALA A 59 -18.01 -23.95 0.54
CA ALA A 59 -19.44 -24.09 0.26
C ALA A 59 -20.18 -22.74 0.35
N VAL A 60 -19.82 -21.85 1.28
CA VAL A 60 -20.63 -20.65 1.61
C VAL A 60 -20.07 -19.30 1.14
N TYR A 61 -18.77 -19.15 0.83
CA TYR A 61 -18.20 -17.82 0.51
C TYR A 61 -18.81 -17.16 -0.72
N HIS A 62 -19.53 -17.90 -1.56
CA HIS A 62 -20.07 -17.40 -2.82
C HIS A 62 -21.33 -16.55 -2.63
N HIS A 63 -22.00 -16.69 -1.48
CA HIS A 63 -23.08 -15.80 -1.04
C HIS A 63 -22.57 -14.37 -0.73
N PHE A 64 -21.28 -14.20 -0.48
CA PHE A 64 -20.67 -12.93 -0.10
C PHE A 64 -19.93 -12.23 -1.25
N ASP A 65 -19.72 -12.90 -2.39
CA ASP A 65 -19.11 -12.30 -3.59
C ASP A 65 -19.88 -11.05 -4.09
N PHE A 66 -19.23 -10.21 -4.91
CA PHE A 66 -19.87 -9.05 -5.54
C PHE A 66 -20.96 -9.45 -6.54
N ASP A 67 -20.68 -10.47 -7.35
CA ASP A 67 -21.63 -11.24 -8.17
C ASP A 67 -20.96 -12.55 -8.65
N PRO A 68 -21.69 -13.50 -9.29
CA PRO A 68 -21.12 -14.77 -9.77
C PRO A 68 -20.02 -14.65 -10.83
N HIS A 69 -19.81 -13.49 -11.44
CA HIS A 69 -18.73 -13.24 -12.42
C HIS A 69 -17.52 -12.52 -11.80
N ILE A 70 -17.71 -11.81 -10.69
CA ILE A 70 -16.68 -11.09 -9.93
C ILE A 70 -16.58 -11.70 -8.51
N PRO A 71 -15.93 -12.87 -8.38
CA PRO A 71 -15.86 -13.61 -7.12
C PRO A 71 -14.85 -12.99 -6.14
N ALA A 72 -15.28 -12.01 -5.35
CA ALA A 72 -14.45 -11.33 -4.36
C ALA A 72 -15.18 -11.07 -3.03
N ASN A 73 -14.54 -11.52 -1.94
CA ASN A 73 -14.84 -11.22 -0.54
C ASN A 73 -13.68 -11.74 0.35
N GLY A 74 -13.55 -11.23 1.58
CA GLY A 74 -12.45 -11.62 2.47
C GLY A 74 -12.44 -13.10 2.93
N TYR A 75 -13.57 -13.80 3.02
CA TYR A 75 -13.57 -15.24 3.36
C TYR A 75 -12.86 -16.06 2.28
N ARG A 76 -13.15 -15.72 1.01
CA ARG A 76 -12.46 -16.28 -0.17
C ARG A 76 -10.97 -15.96 -0.14
N SER A 77 -10.59 -14.75 0.26
CA SER A 77 -9.18 -14.34 0.42
C SER A 77 -8.46 -15.13 1.52
N LEU A 78 -9.06 -15.28 2.71
CA LEU A 78 -8.49 -16.09 3.80
C LEU A 78 -8.27 -17.54 3.35
N VAL A 79 -9.27 -18.18 2.72
CA VAL A 79 -9.15 -19.53 2.16
C VAL A 79 -8.04 -19.61 1.10
N LYS A 80 -7.87 -18.58 0.26
CA LYS A 80 -6.78 -18.51 -0.72
C LYS A 80 -5.41 -18.44 -0.03
N VAL A 81 -5.25 -17.61 0.99
CA VAL A 81 -4.02 -17.51 1.80
C VAL A 81 -3.68 -18.84 2.46
N VAL A 82 -4.63 -19.53 3.10
CA VAL A 82 -4.33 -20.83 3.75
C VAL A 82 -3.92 -21.87 2.70
N ARG A 83 -4.58 -21.91 1.54
CA ARG A 83 -4.16 -22.77 0.41
C ARG A 83 -2.73 -22.44 -0.07
N CYS A 84 -2.34 -21.17 -0.15
CA CYS A 84 -0.96 -20.78 -0.48
C CYS A 84 0.04 -21.29 0.57
N CYS A 85 -0.28 -21.22 1.87
CA CYS A 85 0.56 -21.74 2.93
C CYS A 85 0.76 -23.27 2.80
N LEU A 86 -0.34 -24.02 2.65
CA LEU A 86 -0.30 -25.47 2.43
C LEU A 86 0.49 -25.87 1.18
N LEU A 87 0.39 -25.10 0.09
CA LEU A 87 1.14 -25.34 -1.15
C LEU A 87 2.66 -25.10 -0.98
N HIS A 88 3.08 -24.10 -0.21
CA HIS A 88 4.50 -23.92 0.15
C HIS A 88 5.02 -25.07 1.01
N ILE A 89 4.23 -25.53 1.99
CA ILE A 89 4.59 -26.69 2.82
C ILE A 89 4.74 -27.95 1.96
N ILE A 90 3.80 -28.23 1.06
CA ILE A 90 3.89 -29.35 0.10
C ILE A 90 5.13 -29.22 -0.79
N HIS A 91 5.40 -28.03 -1.34
CA HIS A 91 6.57 -27.79 -2.19
C HIS A 91 7.87 -28.04 -1.41
N LYS A 92 7.98 -27.52 -0.19
CA LYS A 92 9.16 -27.68 0.66
C LYS A 92 9.35 -29.11 1.15
N GLY A 93 8.28 -29.78 1.55
CA GLY A 93 8.31 -31.20 1.92
C GLY A 93 8.72 -32.11 0.76
N ARG A 94 8.31 -31.80 -0.48
CA ARG A 94 8.80 -32.48 -1.70
C ARG A 94 10.27 -32.20 -1.97
N TYR A 95 10.73 -30.96 -1.80
CA TYR A 95 12.16 -30.61 -1.87
C TYR A 95 12.96 -31.42 -0.84
N ILE A 96 12.49 -31.53 0.40
CA ILE A 96 13.11 -32.34 1.46
C ILE A 96 13.11 -33.82 1.05
N ALA A 97 11.99 -34.38 0.60
CA ALA A 97 11.88 -35.78 0.20
C ALA A 97 12.90 -36.17 -0.88
N ALA A 98 13.10 -35.29 -1.87
CA ALA A 98 14.08 -35.47 -2.94
C ALA A 98 15.54 -35.25 -2.48
N ASN A 99 15.81 -34.29 -1.60
CA ASN A 99 17.18 -33.86 -1.28
C ASN A 99 17.76 -34.43 0.02
N ARG A 100 16.96 -35.03 0.91
CA ARG A 100 17.36 -35.56 2.24
C ARG A 100 18.49 -36.61 2.27
N ARG A 101 18.93 -37.11 1.11
CA ARG A 101 20.08 -38.02 0.96
C ARG A 101 21.34 -37.34 0.37
N SER A 102 21.26 -36.05 0.03
CA SER A 102 22.38 -35.26 -0.52
C SER A 102 23.34 -34.81 0.57
N ILE A 103 24.65 -34.87 0.29
CA ILE A 103 25.70 -34.36 1.20
C ILE A 103 25.60 -32.85 1.48
N PHE A 104 24.88 -32.10 0.63
CA PHE A 104 24.63 -30.67 0.81
C PHE A 104 23.33 -30.36 1.55
N PHE A 105 22.57 -31.38 1.99
CA PHE A 105 21.27 -31.19 2.64
C PHE A 105 21.40 -30.67 4.08
N ARG A 106 21.08 -29.39 4.28
CA ARG A 106 21.11 -28.73 5.59
C ARG A 106 19.81 -29.01 6.36
N VAL A 107 19.78 -30.08 7.17
CA VAL A 107 18.61 -30.47 7.96
C VAL A 107 18.05 -29.30 8.78
N ALA A 108 18.89 -28.59 9.54
CA ALA A 108 18.48 -27.48 10.40
C ALA A 108 17.83 -26.29 9.65
N HIS A 109 18.30 -26.01 8.44
CA HIS A 109 17.71 -24.95 7.59
C HIS A 109 16.29 -25.32 7.15
N ASN A 110 16.11 -26.58 6.72
CA ASN A 110 14.82 -27.11 6.30
C ASN A 110 13.85 -27.29 7.48
N ALA A 111 14.36 -27.58 8.68
CA ALA A 111 13.57 -27.58 9.91
C ALA A 111 13.02 -26.18 10.21
N GLY A 112 13.88 -25.16 10.26
CA GLY A 112 13.47 -23.77 10.52
C GLY A 112 12.48 -23.19 9.49
N GLU A 113 12.58 -23.60 8.23
CA GLU A 113 11.56 -23.26 7.23
C GLU A 113 10.21 -23.95 7.50
N MET A 114 10.19 -25.20 7.96
CA MET A 114 8.94 -25.91 8.27
C MET A 114 8.32 -25.48 9.60
N GLU A 115 9.14 -25.09 10.58
CA GLU A 115 8.70 -24.42 11.81
C GLU A 115 8.02 -23.09 11.50
N ALA A 116 8.63 -22.23 10.68
CA ALA A 116 8.08 -20.93 10.31
C ALA A 116 6.72 -21.05 9.58
N TYR A 117 6.59 -21.99 8.63
CA TYR A 117 5.32 -22.25 7.95
C TYR A 117 4.30 -22.97 8.85
N CYS A 118 4.73 -23.79 9.82
CA CYS A 118 3.84 -24.36 10.84
C CYS A 118 3.25 -23.27 11.74
N ASN A 119 4.08 -22.34 12.22
CA ASN A 119 3.64 -21.20 13.02
C ASN A 119 2.67 -20.29 12.25
N ALA A 120 2.96 -20.02 10.97
CA ALA A 120 2.04 -19.31 10.09
C ALA A 120 0.72 -20.09 9.90
N LEU A 121 0.76 -21.41 9.71
CA LEU A 121 -0.44 -22.25 9.60
C LEU A 121 -1.29 -22.27 10.88
N CYS A 122 -0.65 -22.21 12.05
CA CYS A 122 -1.31 -22.05 13.35
C CYS A 122 -2.09 -20.72 13.42
N GLN A 123 -1.46 -19.60 13.10
CA GLN A 123 -2.13 -18.30 13.08
C GLN A 123 -3.22 -18.20 12.01
N LEU A 124 -3.02 -18.82 10.84
CA LEU A 124 -4.05 -18.91 9.80
C LEU A 124 -5.27 -19.74 10.24
N ARG A 125 -5.08 -20.78 11.06
CA ARG A 125 -6.17 -21.53 11.70
C ARG A 125 -6.94 -20.65 12.69
N ALA A 126 -6.26 -19.83 13.49
CA ALA A 126 -6.90 -18.86 14.38
C ALA A 126 -7.71 -17.79 13.62
N LEU A 127 -7.15 -17.21 12.55
CA LEU A 127 -7.86 -16.24 11.70
C LEU A 127 -9.13 -16.84 11.07
N LEU A 128 -9.09 -18.11 10.65
CA LEU A 128 -10.29 -18.79 10.14
C LEU A 128 -11.34 -19.06 11.22
N TYR A 129 -10.96 -19.34 12.48
CA TYR A 129 -11.93 -19.44 13.58
C TYR A 129 -12.59 -18.09 13.89
N LEU A 130 -11.84 -16.98 13.89
CA LEU A 130 -12.41 -15.64 14.00
C LEU A 130 -13.37 -15.34 12.84
N ALA A 131 -13.03 -15.76 11.62
CA ALA A 131 -13.93 -15.65 10.47
C ALA A 131 -15.19 -16.53 10.59
N GLN A 132 -15.13 -17.71 11.23
CA GLN A 132 -16.33 -18.55 11.46
C GLN A 132 -17.30 -17.90 12.46
N ARG A 133 -16.80 -17.08 13.39
CA ARG A 133 -17.65 -16.25 14.26
C ARG A 133 -18.24 -15.07 13.51
N MET A 134 -17.44 -14.34 12.71
CA MET A 134 -17.98 -13.32 11.79
C MET A 134 -19.10 -13.87 10.89
N LEU A 135 -19.01 -15.14 10.48
CA LEU A 135 -20.04 -15.81 9.66
C LEU A 135 -21.33 -16.17 10.45
N HIS A 136 -21.26 -16.30 11.77
CA HIS A 136 -22.43 -16.43 12.64
C HIS A 136 -23.20 -15.11 12.74
N ASP A 137 -22.47 -14.01 12.87
CA ASP A 137 -23.03 -12.71 13.25
C ASP A 137 -23.34 -11.79 12.04
N ASN A 138 -22.72 -12.04 10.88
CA ASN A 138 -23.03 -11.36 9.63
C ASN A 138 -24.30 -11.92 8.98
N SER A 139 -25.23 -11.04 8.63
CA SER A 139 -26.38 -11.38 7.79
C SER A 139 -25.97 -11.69 6.33
N HIS A 140 -26.80 -12.45 5.61
CA HIS A 140 -26.51 -12.94 4.26
C HIS A 140 -26.01 -11.85 3.31
N GLY A 141 -24.85 -12.08 2.68
CA GLY A 141 -24.26 -11.18 1.69
C GLY A 141 -23.54 -9.94 2.23
N ASN A 142 -23.66 -9.66 3.53
CA ASN A 142 -22.98 -8.56 4.22
C ASN A 142 -21.64 -9.03 4.80
N LEU A 143 -20.63 -8.16 4.77
CA LEU A 143 -19.25 -8.46 5.21
C LEU A 143 -18.83 -7.77 6.51
N PHE A 144 -19.70 -6.92 7.03
CA PHE A 144 -19.61 -6.25 8.33
C PHE A 144 -20.92 -6.52 9.10
N PHE A 145 -20.88 -6.40 10.42
CA PHE A 145 -22.01 -6.60 11.35
C PHE A 145 -22.51 -5.26 11.93
N PRO A 146 -23.74 -5.22 12.52
CA PRO A 146 -24.22 -4.07 13.28
C PRO A 146 -23.41 -3.81 14.56
N ASP A 147 -23.15 -2.54 14.87
CA ASP A 147 -22.22 -2.03 15.90
C ASP A 147 -22.67 -2.29 17.36
N GLU A 148 -23.66 -3.15 17.61
CA GLU A 148 -24.36 -3.31 18.89
C GLU A 148 -23.96 -4.57 19.68
N SER A 149 -23.19 -5.50 19.09
CA SER A 149 -22.91 -6.84 19.65
C SER A 149 -21.59 -6.97 20.41
N GLY A 150 -20.78 -5.92 20.52
CA GLY A 150 -19.45 -5.96 21.17
C GLY A 150 -18.36 -6.76 20.42
N LEU A 151 -18.68 -7.32 19.25
CA LEU A 151 -17.74 -8.11 18.43
C LEU A 151 -16.49 -7.32 18.03
N SER A 152 -16.61 -6.02 17.76
CA SER A 152 -15.48 -5.14 17.45
C SER A 152 -14.44 -5.11 18.58
N GLU A 153 -14.87 -5.08 19.85
CA GLU A 153 -13.94 -5.00 20.99
C GLU A 153 -13.25 -6.34 21.28
N SER A 154 -14.01 -7.44 21.28
CA SER A 154 -13.45 -8.80 21.44
C SER A 154 -12.49 -9.14 20.30
N PHE A 155 -12.86 -8.83 19.05
CA PHE A 155 -11.98 -8.93 17.88
C PHE A 155 -10.69 -8.16 18.09
N VAL A 156 -10.75 -6.86 18.42
CA VAL A 156 -9.54 -6.03 18.59
C VAL A 156 -8.67 -6.56 19.72
N ARG A 157 -9.24 -6.99 20.85
CA ARG A 157 -8.51 -7.58 21.97
C ARG A 157 -7.75 -8.85 21.56
N GLU A 158 -8.44 -9.82 20.98
CA GLU A 158 -7.82 -11.08 20.57
C GLU A 158 -6.76 -10.85 19.50
N TYR A 159 -7.13 -10.10 18.45
CA TYR A 159 -6.25 -9.77 17.34
C TYR A 159 -4.98 -9.02 17.81
N ALA A 160 -5.11 -8.05 18.72
CA ALA A 160 -3.97 -7.32 19.27
C ALA A 160 -3.00 -8.26 19.99
N SER A 161 -3.51 -9.26 20.72
CA SER A 161 -2.70 -10.25 21.44
C SER A 161 -2.08 -11.35 20.56
N MET A 162 -2.56 -11.57 19.32
CA MET A 162 -2.02 -12.61 18.43
C MET A 162 -0.58 -12.29 18.01
N HIS A 163 0.30 -13.30 17.99
CA HIS A 163 1.65 -13.21 17.45
C HIS A 163 1.63 -12.95 15.93
N LYS A 164 2.47 -12.01 15.49
CA LYS A 164 2.49 -11.47 14.12
C LYS A 164 3.79 -11.79 13.39
N GLY A 165 4.91 -11.88 14.12
CA GLY A 165 6.26 -12.01 13.57
C GLY A 165 6.47 -13.21 12.65
N CYS A 166 5.76 -14.32 12.87
CA CYS A 166 5.80 -15.50 11.98
C CYS A 166 5.47 -15.19 10.50
N PHE A 167 4.70 -14.14 10.21
CA PHE A 167 4.42 -13.70 8.84
C PHE A 167 5.54 -12.83 8.25
N TYR A 168 6.31 -12.10 9.07
CA TYR A 168 7.34 -11.15 8.61
C TYR A 168 8.77 -11.74 8.58
N GLY A 169 8.92 -12.95 9.15
CA GLY A 169 10.13 -13.79 9.02
C GLY A 169 10.23 -14.50 7.68
N ARG A 170 10.48 -15.82 7.68
CA ARG A 170 10.62 -16.61 6.42
C ARG A 170 9.38 -16.61 5.54
N CYS A 171 8.20 -16.38 6.10
CA CYS A 171 6.93 -16.39 5.39
C CYS A 171 6.62 -15.05 4.68
N LEU A 172 7.49 -14.04 4.76
CA LEU A 172 7.19 -12.69 4.26
C LEU A 172 6.77 -12.67 2.78
N GLY A 173 5.49 -12.35 2.56
CA GLY A 173 4.85 -12.26 1.26
C GLY A 173 4.57 -13.60 0.58
N PHE A 174 4.53 -14.73 1.31
CA PHE A 174 4.26 -16.06 0.76
C PHE A 174 2.97 -16.14 -0.06
N GLN A 175 1.97 -15.32 0.31
CA GLN A 175 0.64 -15.25 -0.30
C GLN A 175 0.61 -14.46 -1.62
N PHE A 176 1.58 -13.58 -1.84
CA PHE A 176 1.65 -12.73 -3.03
C PHE A 176 2.48 -13.36 -4.16
N THR A 177 2.38 -12.77 -5.35
CA THR A 177 3.20 -13.15 -6.52
C THR A 177 4.70 -13.10 -6.18
N PRO A 178 5.53 -14.08 -6.62
CA PRO A 178 6.97 -14.11 -6.30
C PRO A 178 7.73 -12.85 -6.72
N ALA A 179 7.24 -12.12 -7.74
CA ALA A 179 7.89 -10.92 -8.26
C ALA A 179 8.02 -9.81 -7.19
N ILE A 180 6.99 -9.56 -6.39
CA ILE A 180 7.01 -8.43 -5.43
C ILE A 180 7.69 -8.76 -4.09
N ARG A 181 7.97 -10.03 -3.80
CA ARG A 181 8.52 -10.45 -2.50
C ARG A 181 9.87 -9.79 -2.14
N PRO A 182 10.84 -9.58 -3.07
CA PRO A 182 12.06 -8.84 -2.77
C PRO A 182 11.79 -7.40 -2.34
N PHE A 183 10.82 -6.73 -2.97
CA PHE A 183 10.42 -5.36 -2.59
C PHE A 183 9.78 -5.31 -1.19
N LEU A 184 8.86 -6.23 -0.89
CA LEU A 184 8.26 -6.34 0.45
C LEU A 184 9.31 -6.69 1.53
N GLN A 185 10.34 -7.47 1.18
CA GLN A 185 11.50 -7.72 2.04
C GLN A 185 12.34 -6.46 2.25
N THR A 186 12.61 -5.67 1.20
CA THR A 186 13.29 -4.36 1.32
C THR A 186 12.54 -3.41 2.24
N ILE A 187 11.21 -3.27 2.10
CA ILE A 187 10.39 -2.47 3.02
C ILE A 187 10.49 -2.99 4.46
N ALA A 188 10.29 -4.29 4.70
CA ALA A 188 10.31 -4.84 6.05
C ALA A 188 11.69 -4.69 6.71
N ILE A 189 12.79 -4.84 5.96
CA ILE A 189 14.16 -4.62 6.45
C ILE A 189 14.40 -3.13 6.73
N GLY A 190 13.97 -2.25 5.82
CA GLY A 190 14.11 -0.79 5.97
C GLY A 190 13.33 -0.24 7.17
N LEU A 191 12.07 -0.64 7.30
CA LEU A 191 11.18 -0.30 8.43
C LEU A 191 11.81 -0.69 9.77
N VAL A 192 12.31 -1.93 9.84
CA VAL A 192 12.90 -2.49 11.06
C VAL A 192 14.23 -1.80 11.40
N ALA A 193 15.11 -1.58 10.42
CA ALA A 193 16.38 -0.87 10.63
C ALA A 193 16.17 0.60 11.03
N PHE A 194 15.17 1.27 10.44
CA PHE A 194 14.78 2.63 10.79
C PHE A 194 14.18 2.71 12.20
N GLY A 195 13.26 1.80 12.56
CA GLY A 195 12.64 1.75 13.90
C GLY A 195 13.62 1.45 15.03
N GLU A 196 14.67 0.65 14.77
CA GLU A 196 15.76 0.43 15.74
C GLU A 196 16.50 1.75 16.07
N ASN A 197 16.72 2.60 15.06
CA ASN A 197 17.50 3.83 15.21
C ASN A 197 16.64 5.05 15.63
N TYR A 198 15.36 5.10 15.24
CA TYR A 198 14.39 6.12 15.67
C TYR A 198 14.21 6.13 17.19
N ARG A 199 14.07 4.95 17.83
CA ARG A 199 13.99 4.86 19.30
C ARG A 199 15.33 5.12 20.03
N ARG A 200 16.44 5.32 19.30
CA ARG A 200 17.77 5.63 19.88
C ARG A 200 18.13 7.11 19.81
N HIS A 201 17.52 7.89 18.92
CA HIS A 201 17.84 9.31 18.71
C HIS A 201 16.55 10.14 18.58
N GLN A 202 16.36 11.14 19.43
CA GLN A 202 15.37 12.17 19.17
C GLN A 202 15.77 12.98 17.93
N SER A 203 14.95 12.93 16.88
CA SER A 203 14.90 13.86 15.74
C SER A 203 16.25 14.27 15.13
N GLY A 204 16.73 13.54 14.11
CA GLY A 204 17.91 13.95 13.34
C GLY A 204 18.09 13.25 12.01
N ILE A 205 18.53 14.00 10.98
CA ILE A 205 18.74 13.52 9.60
C ILE A 205 19.76 12.35 9.52
N GLY A 206 20.68 12.24 10.48
CA GLY A 206 21.64 11.13 10.58
C GLY A 206 21.05 9.73 10.82
N VAL A 207 19.76 9.63 11.16
CA VAL A 207 19.07 8.33 11.35
C VAL A 207 18.93 7.55 10.04
N ALA A 208 18.77 8.23 8.90
CA ALA A 208 18.64 7.56 7.60
C ALA A 208 19.95 6.85 7.20
N ALA A 209 21.08 7.57 7.19
CA ALA A 209 22.38 7.05 6.79
C ALA A 209 22.88 5.90 7.69
N SER A 210 22.59 5.95 8.99
CA SER A 210 22.96 4.89 9.95
C SER A 210 22.11 3.63 9.82
N SER A 211 20.87 3.73 9.36
CA SER A 211 19.96 2.58 9.20
C SER A 211 20.37 1.63 8.07
N PHE A 212 21.05 2.12 7.03
CA PHE A 212 21.63 1.24 6.01
C PHE A 212 22.67 0.27 6.58
N PHE A 213 23.46 0.68 7.58
CA PHE A 213 24.45 -0.19 8.23
C PHE A 213 23.85 -1.22 9.20
N THR A 214 22.71 -0.94 9.85
CA THR A 214 22.03 -1.92 10.72
C THR A 214 21.16 -2.92 9.96
N SER A 215 20.78 -2.62 8.71
CA SER A 215 19.91 -3.45 7.86
C SER A 215 20.38 -4.91 7.69
N GLY A 216 21.70 -5.14 7.57
CA GLY A 216 22.26 -6.43 7.14
C GLY A 216 21.89 -7.62 8.03
N LYS A 217 21.75 -7.43 9.35
CA LYS A 217 21.35 -8.52 10.26
C LYS A 217 19.90 -8.99 10.01
N TYR A 218 19.00 -8.09 9.60
CA TYR A 218 17.60 -8.39 9.28
C TYR A 218 17.40 -8.97 7.87
N ALA A 219 18.42 -8.85 7.00
CA ALA A 219 18.52 -9.60 5.76
C ALA A 219 19.04 -11.03 5.99
N ILE A 220 20.02 -11.20 6.89
CA ILE A 220 20.65 -12.49 7.21
C ILE A 220 19.76 -13.38 8.09
N ASP A 221 19.09 -12.80 9.10
CA ASP A 221 18.20 -13.51 10.01
C ASP A 221 16.73 -13.07 9.83
N PRO A 222 15.91 -13.89 9.16
CA PRO A 222 14.49 -13.63 9.02
C PRO A 222 13.71 -13.67 10.33
N GLU A 223 14.04 -14.53 11.31
CA GLU A 223 13.22 -14.63 12.52
C GLU A 223 13.44 -13.41 13.42
N LEU A 224 14.70 -12.93 13.50
CA LEU A 224 15.02 -11.65 14.12
C LEU A 224 14.26 -10.50 13.45
N ARG A 225 14.17 -10.48 12.11
CA ARG A 225 13.35 -9.49 11.39
C ARG A 225 11.87 -9.63 11.75
N GLY A 226 11.33 -10.86 11.82
CA GLY A 226 9.93 -11.10 12.15
C GLY A 226 9.54 -10.61 13.54
N ALA A 227 10.31 -10.99 14.56
CA ALA A 227 10.10 -10.55 15.93
C ALA A 227 10.28 -9.04 16.09
N GLU A 228 11.31 -8.45 15.47
CA GLU A 228 11.57 -7.02 15.57
C GLU A 228 10.54 -6.18 14.78
N PHE A 229 10.02 -6.67 13.65
CA PHE A 229 8.91 -6.04 12.92
C PHE A 229 7.66 -5.95 13.80
N GLU A 230 7.32 -7.02 14.53
CA GLU A 230 6.22 -7.01 15.49
C GLU A 230 6.46 -6.04 16.66
N ARG A 231 7.63 -6.12 17.30
CA ARG A 231 8.06 -5.25 18.40
C ARG A 231 8.05 -3.75 18.02
N ILE A 232 8.36 -3.47 16.77
CA ILE A 232 8.32 -2.14 16.17
C ILE A 232 6.86 -1.75 15.90
N THR A 233 6.16 -2.43 14.98
CA THR A 233 4.82 -2.04 14.50
C THR A 233 3.74 -1.95 15.57
N GLN A 234 3.86 -2.65 16.70
CA GLN A 234 2.93 -2.52 17.83
C GLN A 234 3.07 -1.19 18.61
N ASN A 235 4.27 -0.60 18.67
CA ASN A 235 4.62 0.50 19.57
C ASN A 235 5.24 1.68 18.79
N LEU A 236 4.45 2.28 17.89
CA LEU A 236 4.86 3.43 17.07
C LEU A 236 3.73 4.43 16.93
N ASP A 237 4.12 5.70 16.85
CA ASP A 237 3.24 6.86 16.68
C ASP A 237 3.08 7.25 15.20
N VAL A 238 2.20 8.23 14.94
CA VAL A 238 1.93 8.71 13.58
C VAL A 238 3.17 9.37 12.98
N HIS A 239 3.98 10.09 13.78
CA HIS A 239 5.18 10.77 13.30
C HIS A 239 6.25 9.80 12.80
N PHE A 240 6.41 8.61 13.42
CA PHE A 240 7.27 7.57 12.88
C PHE A 240 6.84 7.18 11.47
N TRP A 241 5.56 6.86 11.28
CA TRP A 241 5.05 6.37 9.99
C TRP A 241 5.14 7.44 8.90
N LYS A 242 4.80 8.69 9.25
CA LYS A 242 4.99 9.87 8.39
C LYS A 242 6.47 10.05 8.02
N THR A 243 7.38 9.93 8.98
CA THR A 243 8.83 10.05 8.72
C THR A 243 9.35 8.89 7.87
N PHE A 244 8.94 7.65 8.14
CA PHE A 244 9.38 6.47 7.39
C PHE A 244 8.93 6.52 5.93
N TRP A 245 7.65 6.80 5.68
CA TRP A 245 7.15 6.92 4.31
C TRP A 245 7.75 8.12 3.58
N ASN A 246 7.91 9.27 4.24
CA ASN A 246 8.58 10.43 3.63
C ASN A 246 10.09 10.20 3.41
N ILE A 247 10.75 9.28 4.14
CA ILE A 247 12.13 8.85 3.83
C ILE A 247 12.20 8.09 2.50
N THR A 248 11.12 7.44 2.03
CA THR A 248 11.11 6.86 0.68
C THR A 248 11.15 7.92 -0.43
N GLU A 249 10.80 9.17 -0.11
CA GLU A 249 10.94 10.34 -1.01
C GLU A 249 12.37 10.96 -0.99
N THR A 250 13.31 10.37 -0.25
CA THR A 250 14.69 10.89 -0.18
C THR A 250 15.37 10.80 -1.55
N GLU A 251 16.09 11.87 -1.93
CA GLU A 251 16.65 12.11 -3.26
C GLU A 251 17.41 10.92 -3.88
N VAL A 252 18.05 10.06 -3.08
CA VAL A 252 18.77 8.86 -3.55
C VAL A 252 17.84 7.83 -4.21
N LEU A 253 16.68 7.54 -3.61
CA LEU A 253 15.69 6.61 -4.16
C LEU A 253 14.92 7.28 -5.32
N THR A 254 14.51 8.54 -5.12
CA THR A 254 13.82 9.33 -6.15
C THR A 254 14.68 9.51 -7.40
N SER A 255 16.01 9.65 -7.27
CA SER A 255 16.94 9.71 -8.40
C SER A 255 16.88 8.42 -9.23
N LEU A 256 17.05 7.26 -8.59
CA LEU A 256 17.00 5.96 -9.28
C LEU A 256 15.65 5.71 -9.98
N ALA A 257 14.53 6.04 -9.32
CA ALA A 257 13.21 5.97 -9.93
C ALA A 257 13.01 6.98 -11.07
N SER A 258 13.59 8.18 -10.97
CA SER A 258 13.51 9.21 -12.02
C SER A 258 14.28 8.83 -13.29
N MET A 259 15.37 8.07 -13.16
CA MET A 259 16.20 7.61 -14.29
C MET A 259 15.48 6.58 -15.17
N THR A 260 14.51 5.83 -14.63
CA THR A 260 13.72 4.82 -15.36
C THR A 260 12.28 5.28 -15.67
N SER A 261 11.86 6.42 -15.13
CA SER A 261 10.53 7.00 -15.35
C SER A 261 10.36 7.59 -16.77
N THR A 262 9.14 7.50 -17.31
CA THR A 262 8.73 8.18 -18.55
C THR A 262 9.11 9.66 -18.50
N GLN A 263 9.71 10.17 -19.59
CA GLN A 263 10.00 11.60 -19.73
C GLN A 263 8.77 12.34 -20.26
N VAL A 264 8.48 13.52 -19.70
CA VAL A 264 7.31 14.36 -20.03
C VAL A 264 7.73 15.80 -20.29
N LYS A 265 7.01 16.53 -21.16
CA LYS A 265 7.35 17.93 -21.49
C LYS A 265 6.85 18.94 -20.46
N VAL A 266 5.87 18.57 -19.64
CA VAL A 266 5.42 19.36 -18.50
C VAL A 266 5.43 18.49 -17.25
N ASN A 267 6.17 18.91 -16.25
CA ASN A 267 6.04 18.50 -14.86
C ASN A 267 6.32 19.76 -14.02
N ARG A 268 5.28 20.37 -13.45
CA ARG A 268 5.41 21.60 -12.66
C ARG A 268 4.58 21.54 -11.40
N ALA A 269 5.22 21.80 -10.27
CA ALA A 269 4.50 22.09 -9.03
C ALA A 269 3.96 23.53 -9.07
N LEU A 270 2.70 23.69 -8.69
CA LEU A 270 1.96 24.94 -8.64
C LEU A 270 1.54 25.22 -7.19
N SER A 271 1.47 26.51 -6.83
CA SER A 271 0.92 26.99 -5.56
C SER A 271 -0.21 27.97 -5.85
N VAL A 272 -1.45 27.47 -5.87
CA VAL A 272 -2.64 28.28 -6.16
C VAL A 272 -3.03 29.11 -4.93
N PRO A 273 -3.16 30.45 -5.03
CA PRO A 273 -3.48 31.29 -3.88
C PRO A 273 -4.89 30.99 -3.32
N PRO A 274 -5.13 31.19 -2.00
CA PRO A 274 -6.41 30.92 -1.35
C PRO A 274 -7.41 32.07 -1.57
N GLU A 275 -7.76 32.33 -2.83
CA GLU A 275 -8.71 33.37 -3.21
C GLU A 275 -10.10 32.76 -3.51
N PRO A 276 -11.20 33.35 -3.01
CA PRO A 276 -12.55 32.89 -3.34
C PRO A 276 -12.88 33.16 -4.82
N PHE A 277 -13.63 32.27 -5.45
CA PHE A 277 -14.06 32.45 -6.83
C PHE A 277 -15.41 31.80 -7.13
N ASP A 278 -16.11 32.37 -8.11
CA ASP A 278 -17.42 31.87 -8.54
C ASP A 278 -17.31 30.76 -9.60
N LEU A 279 -18.21 29.79 -9.51
CA LEU A 279 -18.56 28.84 -10.57
C LEU A 279 -20.05 28.92 -10.91
N PRO A 280 -20.46 28.70 -12.17
CA PRO A 280 -21.88 28.63 -12.53
C PRO A 280 -22.54 27.37 -11.95
N LEU A 281 -23.80 27.50 -11.53
CA LEU A 281 -24.61 26.36 -11.10
C LEU A 281 -25.06 25.51 -12.30
N VAL A 282 -25.20 24.20 -12.08
CA VAL A 282 -25.67 23.24 -13.10
C VAL A 282 -27.11 23.55 -13.53
N ASP A 283 -28.02 23.68 -12.57
CA ASP A 283 -29.45 23.91 -12.85
C ASP A 283 -29.77 25.32 -13.39
N ASN A 284 -28.85 26.28 -13.19
CA ASN A 284 -29.02 27.66 -13.63
C ASN A 284 -27.67 28.34 -13.90
N HIS A 285 -27.20 28.27 -15.14
CA HIS A 285 -25.94 28.91 -15.55
C HIS A 285 -25.93 30.45 -15.49
N LYS A 286 -27.04 31.11 -15.13
CA LYS A 286 -27.08 32.55 -14.84
C LYS A 286 -26.87 32.88 -13.35
N ALA A 287 -26.85 31.86 -12.49
CA ALA A 287 -26.49 31.97 -11.09
C ALA A 287 -25.14 31.29 -10.84
N SER A 288 -24.40 31.80 -9.87
CA SER A 288 -23.12 31.25 -9.43
C SER A 288 -23.15 30.84 -7.97
N VAL A 289 -22.21 29.98 -7.59
CA VAL A 289 -21.84 29.68 -6.21
C VAL A 289 -20.39 30.08 -6.00
N THR A 290 -20.12 30.81 -4.91
CA THR A 290 -18.76 31.19 -4.53
C THR A 290 -18.07 30.04 -3.80
N ILE A 291 -16.97 29.58 -4.38
CA ILE A 291 -16.08 28.58 -3.80
C ILE A 291 -15.09 29.29 -2.87
N SER A 292 -15.34 29.21 -1.57
CA SER A 292 -14.45 29.72 -0.53
C SER A 292 -13.13 28.94 -0.45
N PRO A 293 -12.00 29.59 -0.09
CA PRO A 293 -10.75 28.90 0.12
C PRO A 293 -10.79 27.92 1.30
N PRO A 294 -10.03 26.81 1.25
CA PRO A 294 -9.88 25.86 2.36
C PRO A 294 -9.40 26.55 3.63
N SER A 295 -10.05 26.29 4.76
CA SER A 295 -9.80 27.03 6.01
C SER A 295 -9.77 26.16 7.27
N ALA A 296 -10.27 24.92 7.21
CA ALA A 296 -10.25 24.01 8.36
C ALA A 296 -8.83 23.84 8.94
N HIS A 297 -8.76 23.84 10.28
CA HIS A 297 -7.59 23.63 11.16
C HIS A 297 -6.42 24.60 11.03
N ILE A 298 -5.98 24.95 9.82
CA ILE A 298 -4.78 25.76 9.56
C ILE A 298 -5.07 27.11 8.87
N GLY A 299 -6.34 27.47 8.66
CA GLY A 299 -6.76 28.72 8.02
C GLY A 299 -6.53 28.77 6.50
N PRO A 300 -6.90 29.89 5.84
CA PRO A 300 -6.70 30.07 4.40
C PRO A 300 -5.21 29.97 4.01
N ALA A 301 -4.85 28.96 3.22
CA ALA A 301 -3.48 28.71 2.78
C ALA A 301 -3.44 28.27 1.31
N PRO A 302 -2.37 28.59 0.54
CA PRO A 302 -2.31 28.27 -0.88
C PRO A 302 -2.36 26.75 -1.14
N VAL A 303 -3.22 26.32 -2.06
CA VAL A 303 -3.41 24.89 -2.39
C VAL A 303 -2.31 24.44 -3.34
N GLN A 304 -1.63 23.36 -2.95
CA GLN A 304 -0.47 22.83 -3.66
C GLN A 304 -0.91 21.73 -4.64
N MET A 305 -0.29 21.69 -5.83
CA MET A 305 -0.62 20.71 -6.87
C MET A 305 0.51 20.55 -7.89
N ARG A 306 0.47 19.51 -8.72
CA ARG A 306 1.47 19.19 -9.75
C ARG A 306 0.78 18.91 -11.09
N LEU A 307 1.07 19.73 -12.09
CA LEU A 307 0.64 19.52 -13.47
C LEU A 307 1.67 18.66 -14.22
N ILE A 308 1.23 17.51 -14.71
CA ILE A 308 1.99 16.57 -15.52
C ILE A 308 1.35 16.51 -16.91
N SER A 309 2.12 16.67 -17.99
CA SER A 309 1.64 16.49 -19.36
C SER A 309 2.77 15.97 -20.24
N TYR A 310 2.57 14.79 -20.85
CA TYR A 310 3.55 14.19 -21.76
C TYR A 310 3.88 15.12 -22.93
N ASP A 311 2.84 15.65 -23.58
CA ASP A 311 2.96 16.72 -24.57
C ASP A 311 2.73 18.10 -23.95
N LEU A 312 3.47 19.11 -24.43
CA LEU A 312 3.21 20.51 -24.10
C LEU A 312 1.96 20.97 -24.86
N ARG A 313 0.89 21.30 -24.13
CA ARG A 313 -0.37 21.78 -24.70
C ARG A 313 -0.50 23.29 -24.60
N GLU A 314 -1.50 23.86 -25.27
CA GLU A 314 -1.87 25.27 -25.16
C GLU A 314 -2.09 25.72 -23.72
N GLY A 315 -1.74 26.98 -23.41
CA GLY A 315 -1.86 27.55 -22.07
C GLY A 315 -0.86 27.04 -21.04
N GLN A 316 -0.35 25.81 -21.20
CA GLN A 316 0.63 25.20 -20.29
C GLN A 316 2.00 25.91 -20.34
N ASP A 317 2.24 26.85 -21.25
CA ASP A 317 3.42 27.73 -21.29
C ASP A 317 3.06 29.23 -21.15
N SER A 318 1.86 29.54 -20.66
CA SER A 318 1.43 30.91 -20.35
C SER A 318 2.17 31.51 -19.14
N GLU A 319 2.37 32.83 -19.17
CA GLU A 319 2.92 33.59 -18.05
C GLU A 319 2.08 33.44 -16.77
N THR A 320 0.76 33.36 -16.90
CA THR A 320 -0.19 33.15 -15.79
C THR A 320 -0.02 31.80 -15.11
N LEU A 321 0.24 30.72 -15.86
CA LEU A 321 0.56 29.43 -15.22
C LEU A 321 1.99 29.46 -14.64
N LEU A 322 2.94 30.11 -15.33
CA LEU A 322 4.33 30.20 -14.88
C LEU A 322 4.48 31.01 -13.59
N SER A 323 3.67 32.04 -13.35
CA SER A 323 3.69 32.80 -12.08
C SER A 323 3.16 32.00 -10.89
N LEU A 324 2.37 30.94 -11.12
CA LEU A 324 1.91 30.00 -10.10
C LEU A 324 2.93 28.87 -9.83
N CYS A 325 3.98 28.73 -10.65
CA CYS A 325 4.94 27.62 -10.54
C CYS A 325 5.93 27.81 -9.38
N ARG A 326 6.17 26.74 -8.61
CA ARG A 326 7.22 26.70 -7.57
C ARG A 326 8.59 26.41 -8.17
N SER A 327 9.61 27.09 -7.66
CA SER A 327 11.02 26.73 -7.87
C SER A 327 11.39 25.51 -7.01
N GLU A 328 11.06 24.30 -7.46
CA GLU A 328 11.60 23.09 -6.84
C GLU A 328 13.11 22.98 -7.08
N GLY A 329 13.86 22.55 -6.07
CA GLY A 329 15.33 22.61 -6.06
C GLY A 329 15.98 21.70 -7.11
N GLY A 330 16.94 22.27 -7.87
CA GLY A 330 17.73 21.55 -8.86
C GLY A 330 17.43 21.94 -10.30
N ALA A 331 18.17 22.93 -10.81
CA ALA A 331 18.30 23.36 -12.21
C ALA A 331 17.01 23.51 -13.05
N ILE A 332 16.73 24.73 -13.50
CA ILE A 332 15.68 25.00 -14.49
C ILE A 332 15.94 24.11 -15.72
N SER A 333 14.99 23.23 -16.08
CA SER A 333 15.01 22.51 -17.36
C SER A 333 14.62 23.47 -18.48
N LEU A 334 15.53 24.40 -18.78
CA LEU A 334 15.46 25.39 -19.86
C LEU A 334 15.68 24.72 -21.24
N SER A 335 14.90 23.67 -21.50
CA SER A 335 14.81 22.96 -22.77
C SER A 335 14.10 23.76 -23.88
N LEU A 336 13.78 25.03 -23.60
CA LEU A 336 13.41 26.10 -24.56
C LEU A 336 14.49 26.40 -25.64
N GLY A 337 15.63 25.70 -25.61
CA GLY A 337 16.64 25.74 -26.69
C GLY A 337 16.24 25.01 -27.99
N LEU A 338 15.21 24.15 -27.96
CA LEU A 338 14.62 23.55 -29.17
C LEU A 338 13.16 23.96 -29.32
N LYS A 339 12.67 23.97 -30.57
CA LYS A 339 11.27 24.28 -30.91
C LYS A 339 10.35 23.15 -30.45
N THR A 340 10.03 23.12 -29.16
CA THR A 340 9.06 22.19 -28.58
C THR A 340 7.71 22.36 -29.27
N LYS A 341 7.30 21.36 -30.05
CA LYS A 341 6.00 21.36 -30.73
C LYS A 341 4.90 21.42 -29.67
N ARG A 342 4.21 22.56 -29.59
CA ARG A 342 2.97 22.73 -28.84
C ARG A 342 1.85 21.94 -29.53
N PHE A 343 1.01 21.27 -28.73
CA PHE A 343 -0.18 20.55 -29.17
C PHE A 343 -1.44 21.34 -28.75
N PRO A 344 -2.59 21.10 -29.41
CA PRO A 344 -3.84 21.71 -28.98
C PRO A 344 -4.22 21.30 -27.56
N SER A 345 -5.17 22.00 -26.97
CA SER A 345 -5.83 21.60 -25.73
C SER A 345 -6.41 20.18 -25.82
N SER A 346 -6.36 19.42 -24.72
CA SER A 346 -6.95 18.09 -24.59
C SER A 346 -8.48 18.18 -24.39
N PRO A 347 -9.31 17.26 -24.91
CA PRO A 347 -10.72 17.19 -24.52
C PRO A 347 -10.89 16.72 -23.07
N CYS A 348 -9.89 16.01 -22.50
CA CYS A 348 -9.94 15.49 -21.13
C CYS A 348 -8.88 16.13 -20.22
N LEU A 349 -9.22 16.33 -18.95
CA LEU A 349 -8.28 16.43 -17.82
C LEU A 349 -8.46 15.22 -16.90
N LEU A 350 -7.37 14.69 -16.34
CA LEU A 350 -7.42 13.78 -15.19
C LEU A 350 -6.98 14.54 -13.94
N ILE A 351 -7.81 14.57 -12.89
CA ILE A 351 -7.43 15.13 -11.58
C ILE A 351 -7.10 13.97 -10.65
N HIS A 352 -5.95 14.05 -9.99
CA HIS A 352 -5.41 12.97 -9.17
C HIS A 352 -5.30 13.36 -7.69
N PHE A 353 -5.79 12.48 -6.81
CA PHE A 353 -5.58 12.56 -5.36
C PHE A 353 -4.80 11.32 -4.91
N HIS A 354 -3.71 11.51 -4.18
CA HIS A 354 -2.76 10.44 -3.87
C HIS A 354 -3.14 9.57 -2.66
N GLY A 355 -2.53 8.38 -2.55
CA GLY A 355 -2.56 7.54 -1.36
C GLY A 355 -1.77 8.10 -0.16
N GLY A 356 -1.40 7.22 0.77
CA GLY A 356 -0.63 7.58 1.98
C GLY A 356 -1.43 7.75 3.27
N GLY A 357 -2.63 7.16 3.35
CA GLY A 357 -3.42 7.08 4.59
C GLY A 357 -3.80 8.42 5.22
N PHE A 358 -3.92 9.48 4.40
CA PHE A 358 -4.11 10.88 4.79
C PHE A 358 -2.97 11.50 5.64
N VAL A 359 -1.88 10.78 5.94
CA VAL A 359 -0.82 11.20 6.87
C VAL A 359 0.56 11.36 6.22
N ALA A 360 0.78 10.80 5.03
CA ALA A 360 2.09 10.75 4.36
C ALA A 360 1.98 10.85 2.83
N GLN A 361 3.13 10.89 2.17
CA GLN A 361 3.31 10.96 0.70
C GLN A 361 2.81 12.26 0.04
N THR A 362 3.12 12.39 -1.24
CA THR A 362 2.86 13.56 -2.10
C THR A 362 2.53 13.17 -3.55
N SER A 363 2.15 14.13 -4.39
CA SER A 363 2.12 13.97 -5.86
C SER A 363 3.44 13.48 -6.44
N LYS A 364 4.58 13.84 -5.83
CA LYS A 364 5.93 13.49 -6.31
C LYS A 364 6.23 12.02 -6.10
N SER A 365 5.72 11.38 -5.05
CA SER A 365 5.78 9.93 -4.85
C SER A 365 5.03 9.14 -5.94
N HIS A 366 3.93 9.70 -6.45
CA HIS A 366 3.05 9.02 -7.41
C HIS A 366 3.39 9.40 -8.87
N GLU A 367 4.22 10.44 -9.04
CA GLU A 367 4.74 10.94 -10.32
C GLU A 367 5.20 9.86 -11.32
N PRO A 368 5.91 8.77 -10.94
CA PRO A 368 6.41 7.81 -11.92
C PRO A 368 5.31 7.18 -12.80
N TYR A 369 4.23 6.68 -12.18
CA TYR A 369 3.14 6.06 -12.94
C TYR A 369 2.21 7.10 -13.60
N LEU A 370 2.04 8.28 -12.97
CA LEU A 370 1.26 9.37 -13.55
C LEU A 370 1.89 9.87 -14.86
N LYS A 371 3.23 9.91 -14.97
CA LYS A 371 3.90 10.20 -16.24
C LYS A 371 3.61 9.16 -17.33
N SER A 372 3.56 7.86 -16.98
CA SER A 372 3.14 6.82 -17.93
C SER A 372 1.69 7.04 -18.36
N TRP A 373 0.77 7.25 -17.41
CA TRP A 373 -0.65 7.49 -17.74
C TRP A 373 -0.84 8.73 -18.63
N SER A 374 -0.11 9.82 -18.39
CA SER A 374 -0.17 11.01 -19.25
C SER A 374 0.35 10.73 -20.67
N GLN A 375 1.32 9.83 -20.83
CA GLN A 375 1.78 9.35 -22.14
C GLN A 375 0.76 8.40 -22.80
N ASP A 376 0.32 7.37 -22.07
CA ASP A 376 -0.54 6.29 -22.56
C ASP A 376 -1.96 6.77 -22.95
N LEU A 377 -2.46 7.81 -22.27
CA LEU A 377 -3.72 8.48 -22.58
C LEU A 377 -3.55 9.70 -23.50
N GLY A 378 -2.35 10.29 -23.54
CA GLY A 378 -2.14 11.63 -24.09
C GLY A 378 -2.79 12.76 -23.28
N VAL A 379 -3.25 12.51 -22.05
CA VAL A 379 -4.07 13.43 -21.25
C VAL A 379 -3.22 14.21 -20.21
N PRO A 380 -3.43 15.52 -20.02
CA PRO A 380 -2.83 16.24 -18.90
C PRO A 380 -3.41 15.75 -17.56
N ILE A 381 -2.56 15.67 -16.55
CA ILE A 381 -2.90 15.22 -15.19
C ILE A 381 -2.58 16.33 -14.20
N LEU A 382 -3.55 16.66 -13.34
CA LEU A 382 -3.36 17.58 -12.21
C LEU A 382 -3.44 16.79 -10.89
N SER A 383 -2.30 16.49 -10.28
CA SER A 383 -2.27 15.85 -8.95
C SER A 383 -2.32 16.91 -7.85
N VAL A 384 -3.20 16.77 -6.86
CA VAL A 384 -3.23 17.68 -5.70
C VAL A 384 -2.26 17.19 -4.62
N ASP A 385 -1.51 18.11 -4.02
CA ASP A 385 -0.71 17.91 -2.81
C ASP A 385 -1.54 18.45 -1.63
N TYR A 386 -2.45 17.63 -1.08
CA TYR A 386 -3.33 18.06 0.01
C TYR A 386 -2.64 18.02 1.38
N SER A 387 -3.13 18.82 2.33
CA SER A 387 -2.57 18.91 3.68
C SER A 387 -2.83 17.63 4.48
N LEU A 388 -1.80 17.17 5.19
CA LEU A 388 -1.77 15.86 5.83
C LEU A 388 -2.12 15.92 7.33
N ALA A 389 -2.80 14.89 7.82
CA ALA A 389 -2.98 14.62 9.24
C ALA A 389 -1.66 14.17 9.91
N PRO A 390 -1.50 14.32 11.24
CA PRO A 390 -2.44 14.91 12.21
C PRO A 390 -2.47 16.45 12.24
N GLU A 391 -1.61 17.15 11.49
CA GLU A 391 -1.54 18.61 11.49
C GLU A 391 -2.73 19.27 10.75
N ALA A 392 -3.30 18.56 9.77
CA ALA A 392 -4.49 18.94 9.02
C ALA A 392 -5.49 17.77 8.94
N PRO A 393 -6.24 17.47 10.02
CA PRO A 393 -7.23 16.40 10.04
C PRO A 393 -8.47 16.72 9.19
N PHE A 394 -9.43 15.79 9.13
CA PHE A 394 -10.73 15.99 8.49
C PHE A 394 -11.42 17.27 8.98
N PRO A 395 -12.02 18.10 8.10
CA PRO A 395 -12.24 17.88 6.66
C PRO A 395 -11.17 18.48 5.74
N ARG A 396 -10.00 18.90 6.25
CA ARG A 396 -9.08 19.80 5.50
C ARG A 396 -8.66 19.28 4.12
N ALA A 397 -8.22 18.03 4.03
CA ALA A 397 -7.83 17.44 2.74
C ALA A 397 -8.99 17.44 1.70
N LEU A 398 -10.23 17.26 2.15
CA LEU A 398 -11.42 17.31 1.28
C LEU A 398 -11.75 18.76 0.85
N GLU A 399 -11.53 19.76 1.71
CA GLU A 399 -11.66 21.16 1.30
C GLU A 399 -10.70 21.50 0.17
N GLU A 400 -9.44 21.07 0.28
CA GLU A 400 -8.39 21.35 -0.70
C GLU A 400 -8.58 20.58 -2.01
N CYS A 401 -9.00 19.31 -1.96
CA CYS A 401 -9.34 18.53 -3.15
C CYS A 401 -10.55 19.13 -3.89
N PHE A 402 -11.59 19.56 -3.17
CA PHE A 402 -12.76 20.21 -3.75
C PHE A 402 -12.45 21.60 -4.33
N TYR A 403 -11.66 22.41 -3.63
CA TYR A 403 -11.21 23.71 -4.12
C TYR A 403 -10.33 23.56 -5.38
N ALA A 404 -9.38 22.62 -5.38
CA ALA A 404 -8.54 22.34 -6.54
C ALA A 404 -9.36 21.83 -7.74
N TYR A 405 -10.35 20.97 -7.51
CA TYR A 405 -11.30 20.53 -8.54
C TYR A 405 -12.03 21.72 -9.17
N CYS A 406 -12.65 22.57 -8.34
CA CYS A 406 -13.36 23.76 -8.77
C CYS A 406 -12.44 24.76 -9.50
N TRP A 407 -11.20 24.91 -9.03
CA TRP A 407 -10.21 25.79 -9.65
C TRP A 407 -9.77 25.27 -11.03
N ALA A 408 -9.63 23.95 -11.18
CA ALA A 408 -9.29 23.31 -12.45
C ALA A 408 -10.41 23.44 -13.50
N LEU A 409 -11.69 23.41 -13.09
CA LEU A 409 -12.82 23.75 -13.95
C LEU A 409 -12.73 25.21 -14.45
N ARG A 410 -12.54 26.18 -13.53
CA ARG A 410 -12.45 27.61 -13.86
C ARG A 410 -11.24 27.95 -14.76
N ASN A 411 -10.11 27.29 -14.52
CA ASN A 411 -8.82 27.63 -15.15
C ASN A 411 -8.39 26.60 -16.22
N HIS A 412 -9.35 25.92 -16.85
CA HIS A 412 -9.09 24.83 -17.80
C HIS A 412 -8.09 25.20 -18.92
N HIS A 413 -8.19 26.44 -19.41
CA HIS A 413 -7.32 27.04 -20.43
C HIS A 413 -5.85 27.16 -20.00
N LEU A 414 -5.52 27.23 -18.70
CA LEU A 414 -4.12 27.20 -18.21
C LEU A 414 -3.57 25.77 -18.18
N LEU A 415 -4.43 24.79 -17.89
CA LEU A 415 -4.07 23.39 -17.69
C LEU A 415 -3.94 22.59 -19.01
N GLY A 416 -4.28 23.21 -20.14
CA GLY A 416 -4.17 22.61 -21.48
C GLY A 416 -5.29 21.64 -21.81
N TRP A 417 -6.52 21.92 -21.34
CA TRP A 417 -7.74 21.20 -21.72
C TRP A 417 -8.92 22.13 -22.04
N THR A 418 -9.85 21.63 -22.85
CA THR A 418 -10.95 22.42 -23.42
C THR A 418 -12.09 22.67 -22.45
N GLY A 419 -12.18 21.90 -21.36
CA GLY A 419 -13.34 21.86 -20.46
C GLY A 419 -14.34 20.74 -20.78
N GLU A 420 -14.12 19.91 -21.80
CA GLU A 420 -15.11 18.92 -22.26
C GLU A 420 -15.35 17.76 -21.28
N LYS A 421 -14.31 17.01 -20.86
CA LYS A 421 -14.41 15.90 -19.89
C LYS A 421 -13.40 16.04 -18.76
N VAL A 422 -13.79 15.74 -17.52
CA VAL A 422 -12.88 15.65 -16.37
C VAL A 422 -13.15 14.41 -15.54
N CYS A 423 -12.13 13.57 -15.36
CA CYS A 423 -12.21 12.39 -14.51
C CYS A 423 -11.40 12.58 -13.24
N LEU A 424 -11.84 11.98 -12.14
CA LEU A 424 -11.05 11.86 -10.92
C LEU A 424 -10.35 10.49 -10.87
N ALA A 425 -9.12 10.45 -10.38
CA ALA A 425 -8.42 9.21 -10.07
C ALA A 425 -7.70 9.31 -8.72
N GLY A 426 -7.66 8.21 -7.99
CA GLY A 426 -6.90 8.18 -6.73
C GLY A 426 -6.85 6.80 -6.11
N ASP A 427 -5.89 6.62 -5.21
CA ASP A 427 -5.61 5.34 -4.57
C ASP A 427 -5.67 5.42 -3.04
N SER A 428 -6.15 4.37 -2.37
CA SER A 428 -6.31 4.33 -0.91
C SER A 428 -7.11 5.55 -0.38
N ALA A 429 -6.46 6.43 0.39
CA ALA A 429 -6.99 7.71 0.86
C ALA A 429 -7.44 8.65 -0.28
N GLY A 430 -6.67 8.73 -1.38
CA GLY A 430 -7.04 9.50 -2.57
C GLY A 430 -8.28 8.95 -3.27
N GLY A 431 -8.49 7.64 -3.21
CA GLY A 431 -9.70 6.98 -3.70
C GLY A 431 -10.96 7.37 -2.91
N ASN A 432 -10.85 7.59 -1.59
CA ASN A 432 -11.91 8.20 -0.79
C ASN A 432 -12.16 9.65 -1.23
N LEU A 433 -11.10 10.46 -1.32
CA LEU A 433 -11.18 11.88 -1.69
C LEU A 433 -11.84 12.10 -3.07
N CYS A 434 -11.71 11.16 -4.01
CA CYS A 434 -12.41 11.21 -5.30
C CYS A 434 -13.93 11.13 -5.13
N VAL A 435 -14.41 10.19 -4.32
CA VAL A 435 -15.83 9.98 -4.04
C VAL A 435 -16.39 11.17 -3.25
N THR A 436 -15.70 11.57 -2.18
CA THR A 436 -16.21 12.61 -1.25
C THR A 436 -16.10 14.02 -1.85
N THR A 437 -15.12 14.29 -2.72
CA THR A 437 -15.10 15.50 -3.58
C THR A 437 -16.28 15.53 -4.54
N SER A 438 -16.66 14.38 -5.12
CA SER A 438 -17.84 14.30 -6.00
C SER A 438 -19.14 14.53 -5.24
N MET A 439 -19.31 13.92 -4.06
CA MET A 439 -20.44 14.20 -3.16
C MET A 439 -20.52 15.70 -2.81
N ARG A 440 -19.38 16.37 -2.61
CA ARG A 440 -19.32 17.80 -2.29
C ARG A 440 -19.65 18.67 -3.51
N ALA A 441 -19.26 18.25 -4.72
CA ALA A 441 -19.65 18.92 -5.96
C ALA A 441 -21.18 18.89 -6.18
N ALA A 442 -21.82 17.74 -5.94
CA ALA A 442 -23.28 17.61 -5.97
C ALA A 442 -23.95 18.53 -4.94
N ALA A 443 -23.47 18.52 -3.69
CA ALA A 443 -23.99 19.35 -2.62
C ALA A 443 -23.84 20.87 -2.86
N PHE A 444 -22.85 21.29 -3.65
CA PHE A 444 -22.64 22.69 -4.05
C PHE A 444 -23.35 23.07 -5.37
N GLY A 445 -24.00 22.14 -6.06
CA GLY A 445 -24.66 22.39 -7.34
C GLY A 445 -23.72 22.76 -8.48
N VAL A 446 -22.41 22.48 -8.35
CA VAL A 446 -21.41 22.66 -9.41
C VAL A 446 -21.35 21.42 -10.30
N ARG A 447 -20.68 21.54 -11.45
CA ARG A 447 -20.47 20.41 -12.37
C ARG A 447 -19.83 19.23 -11.61
N MET A 448 -20.41 18.05 -11.82
CA MET A 448 -19.85 16.76 -11.41
C MET A 448 -18.74 16.30 -12.38
N PRO A 449 -17.73 15.54 -11.92
CA PRO A 449 -16.78 14.89 -12.83
C PRO A 449 -17.47 13.78 -13.63
N ASP A 450 -16.99 13.53 -14.85
CA ASP A 450 -17.59 12.60 -15.81
C ASP A 450 -17.32 11.12 -15.48
N GLY A 451 -16.45 10.85 -14.51
CA GLY A 451 -16.17 9.51 -13.98
C GLY A 451 -15.07 9.48 -12.93
N ILE A 452 -14.99 8.39 -12.17
CA ILE A 452 -14.02 8.17 -11.08
C ILE A 452 -13.30 6.83 -11.25
N VAL A 453 -11.97 6.82 -11.08
CA VAL A 453 -11.17 5.58 -10.93
C VAL A 453 -10.59 5.53 -9.51
N ALA A 454 -11.04 4.58 -8.71
CA ALA A 454 -10.68 4.45 -7.30
C ALA A 454 -9.95 3.13 -7.04
N ALA A 455 -8.64 3.18 -6.82
CA ALA A 455 -7.84 1.99 -6.50
C ALA A 455 -7.84 1.75 -4.98
N TYR A 456 -8.22 0.53 -4.57
CA TYR A 456 -8.30 0.06 -3.18
C TYR A 456 -8.80 1.16 -2.18
N PRO A 457 -9.95 1.82 -2.47
CA PRO A 457 -10.34 3.06 -1.80
C PRO A 457 -10.75 2.83 -0.34
N ALA A 458 -10.35 3.77 0.51
CA ALA A 458 -10.67 3.75 1.93
C ALA A 458 -12.11 4.27 2.20
N THR A 459 -13.13 3.50 1.80
CA THR A 459 -14.55 3.93 1.84
C THR A 459 -15.20 3.87 3.23
N LEU A 460 -14.61 3.13 4.18
CA LEU A 460 -15.09 3.00 5.56
C LEU A 460 -13.96 3.26 6.57
N LEU A 461 -13.92 4.47 7.13
CA LEU A 461 -12.88 4.92 8.05
C LEU A 461 -13.13 4.52 9.52
N THR A 462 -13.87 3.43 9.74
CA THR A 462 -14.05 2.79 11.05
C THR A 462 -13.14 1.56 11.18
N ALA A 463 -12.89 1.09 12.41
CA ALA A 463 -12.14 -0.14 12.67
C ALA A 463 -13.05 -1.40 12.82
N TYR A 464 -14.26 -1.39 12.25
CA TYR A 464 -15.16 -2.56 12.26
C TYR A 464 -14.47 -3.80 11.70
N ALA A 465 -14.68 -4.95 12.36
CA ALA A 465 -14.02 -6.17 11.96
C ALA A 465 -14.68 -6.77 10.70
N SER A 466 -13.87 -7.29 9.77
CA SER A 466 -14.35 -7.97 8.56
C SER A 466 -13.40 -9.12 8.16
N PRO A 467 -13.88 -10.06 7.32
CA PRO A 467 -13.05 -11.14 6.79
C PRO A 467 -11.78 -10.68 6.06
N SER A 468 -11.81 -9.57 5.32
CA SER A 468 -10.61 -9.00 4.68
C SER A 468 -9.70 -8.32 5.70
N ARG A 469 -10.25 -7.64 6.70
CA ARG A 469 -9.47 -6.92 7.72
C ARG A 469 -8.65 -7.85 8.62
N LEU A 470 -9.00 -9.14 8.72
CA LEU A 470 -8.14 -10.20 9.29
C LEU A 470 -6.77 -10.34 8.56
N LEU A 471 -6.66 -9.93 7.29
CA LEU A 471 -5.40 -9.94 6.52
C LEU A 471 -4.38 -8.89 7.00
N THR A 472 -4.81 -7.89 7.77
CA THR A 472 -3.87 -6.92 8.40
C THR A 472 -2.82 -7.59 9.32
N LEU A 473 -2.96 -8.88 9.66
CA LEU A 473 -1.99 -9.61 10.47
C LEU A 473 -0.71 -9.94 9.69
N MET A 474 -0.81 -9.98 8.36
CA MET A 474 0.25 -10.42 7.43
C MET A 474 0.47 -9.47 6.24
N ASP A 475 -0.21 -8.32 6.20
CA ASP A 475 0.03 -7.27 5.21
C ASP A 475 1.16 -6.34 5.69
N PRO A 476 2.29 -6.23 4.96
CA PRO A 476 3.45 -5.44 5.38
C PRO A 476 3.33 -3.93 5.11
N LEU A 477 2.24 -3.47 4.45
CA LEU A 477 2.00 -2.07 4.10
C LEU A 477 0.87 -1.46 4.96
N LEU A 478 -0.16 -2.26 5.25
CA LEU A 478 -1.31 -1.88 6.09
C LEU A 478 -1.53 -2.83 7.30
N PRO A 479 -0.56 -3.00 8.23
CA PRO A 479 -0.82 -3.61 9.53
C PRO A 479 -1.92 -2.86 10.30
N LEU A 480 -2.67 -3.55 11.17
CA LEU A 480 -3.82 -2.95 11.87
C LEU A 480 -3.44 -1.72 12.71
N SER A 481 -2.25 -1.70 13.30
CA SER A 481 -1.75 -0.54 14.04
C SER A 481 -1.52 0.67 13.14
N VAL A 482 -1.05 0.47 11.90
CA VAL A 482 -0.90 1.55 10.90
C VAL A 482 -2.26 2.09 10.51
N LEU A 483 -3.20 1.20 10.16
CA LEU A 483 -4.58 1.56 9.83
C LEU A 483 -5.22 2.36 10.98
N SER A 484 -5.21 1.83 12.20
CA SER A 484 -5.79 2.49 13.37
C SER A 484 -5.17 3.86 13.68
N ARG A 485 -3.87 4.05 13.45
CA ARG A 485 -3.19 5.34 13.64
C ARG A 485 -3.53 6.34 12.54
N CYS A 486 -3.63 5.91 11.28
CA CYS A 486 -4.10 6.75 10.16
C CYS A 486 -5.55 7.21 10.38
N LEU A 487 -6.45 6.29 10.75
CA LEU A 487 -7.84 6.60 11.08
C LEU A 487 -7.96 7.60 12.23
N SER A 488 -7.22 7.38 13.33
CA SER A 488 -7.24 8.28 14.49
C SER A 488 -6.69 9.67 14.17
N ALA A 489 -5.59 9.74 13.40
CA ALA A 489 -5.00 11.01 12.97
C ALA A 489 -5.94 11.80 12.05
N TYR A 490 -6.56 11.14 11.07
CA TYR A 490 -7.48 11.80 10.15
C TYR A 490 -8.77 12.25 10.84
N ALA A 491 -9.27 11.47 11.81
CA ALA A 491 -10.43 11.83 12.63
C ALA A 491 -10.17 12.96 13.65
N GLY A 492 -8.93 13.45 13.77
CA GLY A 492 -8.55 14.52 14.69
C GLY A 492 -8.47 14.09 16.16
N ASN A 493 -8.34 12.79 16.46
CA ASN A 493 -8.15 12.32 17.83
C ASN A 493 -6.78 12.79 18.36
N GLU A 494 -6.72 13.29 19.59
CA GLU A 494 -5.44 13.68 20.21
C GLU A 494 -4.46 12.49 20.25
N PRO A 495 -3.17 12.71 19.92
CA PRO A 495 -2.16 11.66 20.01
C PRO A 495 -1.95 11.29 21.49
N GLN A 496 -2.44 10.11 21.88
CA GLN A 496 -2.31 9.62 23.25
C GLN A 496 -0.86 9.70 23.73
N THR A 497 -0.63 10.40 24.85
CA THR A 497 0.70 10.56 25.46
C THR A 497 1.18 9.21 26.00
N GLU A 498 1.90 8.46 25.16
CA GLU A 498 2.37 7.11 25.50
C GLU A 498 3.25 7.15 26.76
N LYS A 499 2.85 6.37 27.77
CA LYS A 499 3.72 6.11 28.92
C LYS A 499 4.99 5.44 28.41
N GLN A 500 6.15 6.01 28.71
CA GLN A 500 7.43 5.39 28.40
C GLN A 500 7.53 4.05 29.14
N VAL A 501 7.37 2.93 28.41
CA VAL A 501 7.63 1.59 28.95
C VAL A 501 9.10 1.52 29.34
N GLU A 502 9.37 1.23 30.61
CA GLU A 502 10.72 1.24 31.14
C GLU A 502 11.63 0.22 30.44
N LYS A 503 12.92 0.55 30.37
CA LYS A 503 13.93 -0.27 29.68
C LYS A 503 14.21 -1.56 30.44
N VAL A 504 13.48 -2.63 30.11
CA VAL A 504 13.92 -4.01 30.42
C VAL A 504 15.22 -4.27 29.65
N SER A 505 16.35 -4.13 30.36
CA SER A 505 17.68 -4.16 29.78
C SER A 505 18.15 -5.58 29.46
N THR A 506 17.76 -6.11 28.30
CA THR A 506 18.21 -7.41 27.76
C THR A 506 19.72 -7.48 27.45
N LEU A 507 20.44 -6.36 27.59
CA LEU A 507 21.91 -6.26 27.49
C LEU A 507 22.71 -7.11 28.50
N SER A 508 22.04 -7.74 29.47
CA SER A 508 22.66 -8.69 30.41
C SER A 508 22.88 -10.10 29.84
N LEU A 509 22.10 -10.53 28.83
CA LEU A 509 22.07 -11.93 28.38
C LEU A 509 22.89 -12.22 27.12
N VAL A 510 23.26 -11.21 26.31
CA VAL A 510 24.04 -11.39 25.06
C VAL A 510 25.42 -10.74 25.14
N ARG A 511 26.07 -10.82 26.31
CA ARG A 511 27.45 -10.31 26.53
C ARG A 511 28.53 -11.41 26.62
N ARG A 512 28.18 -12.65 26.28
CA ARG A 512 29.10 -13.73 25.90
C ARG A 512 28.74 -14.20 24.48
N GLU A 513 29.70 -14.82 23.80
CA GLU A 513 29.55 -15.41 22.45
C GLU A 513 29.35 -14.48 21.23
N SER A 514 29.64 -13.18 21.33
CA SER A 514 29.80 -12.29 20.14
C SER A 514 31.25 -12.03 19.75
N ALA A 515 32.22 -12.76 20.31
CA ALA A 515 33.67 -12.48 20.21
C ALA A 515 34.45 -13.40 19.23
N MET A 516 33.78 -14.07 18.28
CA MET A 516 34.47 -14.89 17.26
C MET A 516 33.96 -14.75 15.81
N LEU A 517 32.86 -14.03 15.53
CA LEU A 517 32.25 -13.95 14.19
C LEU A 517 32.53 -12.64 13.41
N LEU A 518 33.58 -11.89 13.78
CA LEU A 518 33.98 -10.65 13.09
C LEU A 518 35.43 -10.67 12.56
N ARG A 519 35.87 -11.80 12.00
CA ARG A 519 37.01 -11.88 11.07
C ARG A 519 36.67 -12.80 9.89
N GLY A 520 36.31 -12.23 8.74
CA GLY A 520 36.06 -13.00 7.51
C GLY A 520 35.23 -12.32 6.42
N ALA A 521 34.46 -11.26 6.73
CA ALA A 521 33.49 -10.67 5.80
C ALA A 521 33.93 -9.37 5.08
N SER A 522 35.19 -8.94 5.21
CA SER A 522 35.66 -7.64 4.70
C SER A 522 35.77 -7.56 3.17
N ASN A 523 35.97 -8.68 2.48
CA ASN A 523 36.50 -8.68 1.11
C ASN A 523 35.43 -8.71 0.00
N TRP A 524 34.14 -8.91 0.33
CA TRP A 524 33.07 -8.89 -0.68
C TRP A 524 32.53 -7.48 -0.95
N ILE A 525 32.36 -6.67 0.11
CA ILE A 525 31.74 -5.34 0.03
C ILE A 525 32.60 -4.34 -0.78
N GLN A 526 33.93 -4.46 -0.73
CA GLN A 526 34.83 -3.64 -1.56
C GLN A 526 34.80 -4.00 -3.06
N SER A 527 34.23 -5.16 -3.45
CA SER A 527 34.11 -5.56 -4.86
C SER A 527 32.90 -4.94 -5.59
N LEU A 528 32.06 -4.18 -4.88
CA LEU A 528 30.81 -3.61 -5.40
C LEU A 528 30.80 -2.06 -5.43
N LEU A 529 31.90 -1.42 -5.02
CA LEU A 529 31.97 0.03 -4.77
C LEU A 529 33.15 0.78 -5.42
N ASP A 530 33.98 0.12 -6.23
CA ASP A 530 35.17 0.75 -6.84
C ASP A 530 35.36 0.41 -8.34
N PRO A 531 34.55 0.99 -9.24
CA PRO A 531 34.62 0.74 -10.68
C PRO A 531 35.70 1.58 -11.39
N ASN A 532 36.98 1.50 -10.96
CA ASN A 532 38.18 1.64 -11.82
C ASN A 532 39.53 1.58 -11.05
N ARG A 533 40.03 0.38 -10.77
CA ARG A 533 41.45 0.10 -10.40
C ARG A 533 41.78 -1.35 -10.77
N ALA A 534 42.92 -1.71 -11.39
CA ALA A 534 44.08 -0.97 -11.92
C ALA A 534 44.51 -1.63 -13.26
N SER A 535 45.62 -1.34 -13.97
CA SER A 535 46.87 -0.58 -13.75
C SER A 535 47.42 -0.15 -15.14
N SER A 536 48.40 0.74 -15.33
CA SER A 536 49.83 0.66 -14.98
C SER A 536 50.48 2.05 -15.02
N SER A 537 51.44 2.50 -14.18
CA SER A 537 52.60 1.89 -13.47
C SER A 537 53.89 1.73 -14.32
N THR A 538 55.06 1.86 -13.65
CA THR A 538 56.47 1.87 -14.15
C THR A 538 57.01 3.25 -14.55
N LYS A 539 58.28 3.61 -14.28
CA LYS A 539 59.42 3.01 -13.53
C LYS A 539 60.25 4.19 -12.95
N THR A 540 61.16 4.07 -11.98
CA THR A 540 62.17 3.06 -11.61
C THR A 540 62.24 2.88 -10.07
N ALA A 541 62.93 1.93 -9.43
CA ALA A 541 63.49 0.58 -9.73
C ALA A 541 64.00 0.02 -8.35
N ASP A 542 64.83 -1.01 -8.14
CA ASP A 542 65.57 -1.98 -8.99
C ASP A 542 65.82 -3.29 -8.18
N ALA A 543 67.00 -3.92 -8.32
CA ALA A 543 67.63 -4.90 -7.42
C ALA A 543 67.01 -6.32 -7.28
N GLN A 544 67.39 -7.17 -8.26
CA GLN A 544 67.85 -8.57 -8.04
C GLN A 544 66.78 -9.66 -7.68
N PRO A 545 67.04 -10.97 -7.93
CA PRO A 545 66.10 -11.75 -8.73
C PRO A 545 65.57 -13.07 -8.13
N GLY A 546 64.49 -13.59 -8.75
CA GLY A 546 64.03 -14.97 -8.68
C GLY A 546 62.99 -15.27 -9.77
N ALA A 547 63.19 -16.32 -10.58
CA ALA A 547 62.30 -16.72 -11.69
C ALA A 547 61.54 -18.04 -11.33
N THR A 548 60.45 -18.47 -11.97
CA THR A 548 60.09 -18.45 -13.41
C THR A 548 58.55 -18.50 -13.64
N ASP A 549 58.10 -17.86 -14.73
CA ASP A 549 56.98 -18.15 -15.67
C ASP A 549 55.57 -18.67 -15.20
N ALA A 550 54.44 -18.42 -15.89
CA ALA A 550 54.24 -18.03 -17.31
C ALA A 550 52.94 -17.21 -17.61
N VAL A 551 53.04 -16.27 -18.57
CA VAL A 551 52.10 -15.89 -19.69
C VAL A 551 50.61 -15.50 -19.36
N ARG A 552 50.05 -14.29 -19.64
CA ARG A 552 49.83 -13.42 -20.87
C ARG A 552 48.58 -13.80 -21.73
N LYS A 553 47.80 -12.93 -22.42
CA LYS A 553 47.79 -11.48 -22.86
C LYS A 553 46.31 -10.97 -22.82
N SER A 554 45.92 -9.67 -22.67
CA SER A 554 46.22 -8.40 -23.42
C SER A 554 45.43 -8.27 -24.75
N ILE A 555 44.99 -7.10 -25.25
CA ILE A 555 45.50 -5.69 -25.21
C ILE A 555 44.32 -4.67 -24.96
N SER A 556 44.29 -3.33 -25.15
CA SER A 556 45.12 -2.30 -25.86
C SER A 556 44.95 -0.85 -25.29
N GLU A 557 45.52 0.14 -25.98
CA GLU A 557 45.56 1.63 -25.82
C GLU A 557 44.15 2.34 -25.86
N ALA A 558 43.92 3.67 -25.69
CA ALA A 558 44.69 4.95 -25.78
C ALA A 558 43.87 6.12 -25.11
N THR A 559 44.26 7.41 -24.93
CA THR A 559 45.54 8.17 -24.85
C THR A 559 45.32 9.64 -24.37
N LEU A 560 46.30 10.17 -23.61
CA LEU A 560 46.70 11.56 -23.19
C LEU A 560 45.93 12.86 -23.57
N PHE A 561 45.76 13.79 -22.60
CA PHE A 561 46.59 15.03 -22.39
C PHE A 561 46.15 15.88 -21.14
N SER A 562 47.03 16.75 -20.59
CA SER A 562 46.84 17.67 -19.42
C SER A 562 48.00 18.71 -19.36
N PRO A 563 47.96 19.90 -18.66
CA PRO A 563 48.42 20.00 -17.24
C PRO A 563 48.05 21.28 -16.37
N HIS A 564 48.41 21.25 -15.06
CA HIS A 564 48.68 22.38 -14.09
C HIS A 564 47.53 23.33 -13.62
N ALA A 565 47.55 24.07 -12.49
CA ALA A 565 48.56 24.37 -11.43
C ALA A 565 47.94 24.69 -10.01
N ASP A 566 48.80 24.86 -8.98
CA ASP A 566 48.60 25.31 -7.57
C ASP A 566 49.85 26.17 -7.14
N PRO A 567 50.05 26.77 -5.93
CA PRO A 567 49.27 26.87 -4.66
C PRO A 567 49.01 28.40 -4.31
N PRO A 568 49.25 29.08 -3.14
CA PRO A 568 49.70 28.80 -1.74
C PRO A 568 48.85 29.46 -0.59
N VAL A 569 49.42 29.64 0.63
CA VAL A 569 48.79 30.14 1.89
C VAL A 569 49.78 31.01 2.72
N LEU A 570 49.29 31.96 3.55
CA LEU A 570 50.02 32.53 4.72
C LEU A 570 49.08 33.19 5.77
N SER A 571 49.58 33.62 6.94
CA SER A 571 48.81 33.99 8.16
C SER A 571 49.21 35.32 8.83
N ASP A 572 48.31 35.92 9.64
CA ASP A 572 48.50 36.32 11.07
C ASP A 572 47.34 37.25 11.57
N ALA A 573 47.34 37.68 12.85
CA ALA A 573 46.12 38.07 13.59
C ALA A 573 46.20 39.32 14.51
N ALA A 574 45.06 40.01 14.74
CA ALA A 574 44.89 41.02 15.81
C ALA A 574 43.42 41.26 16.29
N GLN A 575 43.16 40.90 17.56
CA GLN A 575 42.34 41.58 18.61
C GLN A 575 40.93 42.21 18.36
N PHE A 576 39.89 41.57 18.95
CA PHE A 576 38.74 42.11 19.74
C PHE A 576 37.78 43.22 19.19
N PRO A 577 36.57 43.49 19.79
CA PRO A 577 35.90 42.90 20.97
C PRO A 577 34.48 42.31 20.68
N THR A 578 33.63 42.19 21.72
CA THR A 578 32.42 41.35 21.79
C THR A 578 31.05 42.08 21.66
N ARG A 579 29.98 41.27 21.49
CA ARG A 579 28.64 41.35 22.16
C ARG A 579 27.40 41.80 21.33
N LYS A 580 26.51 40.84 21.03
CA LYS A 580 25.02 40.82 21.18
C LYS A 580 24.48 39.53 20.52
N LEU A 581 24.15 38.46 21.25
CA LEU A 581 22.94 38.20 22.06
C LEU A 581 21.63 38.07 21.26
N SER A 582 21.03 36.87 21.36
CA SER A 582 19.67 36.54 20.92
C SER A 582 18.63 37.18 21.86
N VAL A 583 17.45 37.50 21.31
CA VAL A 583 16.28 37.96 22.07
C VAL A 583 15.16 36.94 21.88
N LYS A 584 14.77 36.27 22.98
CA LYS A 584 13.49 35.56 23.05
C LYS A 584 12.39 36.57 23.33
N SER A 585 11.26 36.48 22.63
CA SER A 585 10.03 37.12 23.09
C SER A 585 9.26 36.17 23.98
N GLN A 586 8.88 36.64 25.17
CA GLN A 586 7.82 36.03 25.99
C GLN A 586 6.69 37.04 26.12
N THR A 587 5.47 36.66 25.76
CA THR A 587 4.27 37.37 26.23
C THR A 587 3.09 36.41 26.21
N CYS A 588 2.46 36.22 27.38
CA CYS A 588 1.03 35.98 27.64
C CYS A 588 0.88 35.32 29.01
N GLN A 589 0.65 36.14 30.03
CA GLN A 589 -0.04 35.75 31.25
C GLN A 589 -1.14 36.78 31.54
N ASP A 590 -2.22 36.26 32.12
CA ASP A 590 -3.33 36.94 32.78
C ASP A 590 -4.31 37.81 31.96
N LEU A 591 -5.58 37.70 32.39
CA LEU A 591 -6.78 38.44 31.98
C LEU A 591 -7.27 38.16 30.54
N GLY A 592 -8.57 37.99 30.30
CA GLY A 592 -9.70 37.96 31.24
C GLY A 592 -11.02 37.63 30.53
N SER A 593 -12.05 37.25 31.30
CA SER A 593 -13.34 36.78 30.77
C SER A 593 -14.14 37.86 30.02
N HIS A 594 -14.48 37.63 28.75
CA HIS A 594 -15.66 38.24 28.11
C HIS A 594 -16.29 37.32 27.06
N ASN A 595 -17.60 37.10 27.15
CA ASN A 595 -18.38 36.31 26.20
C ASN A 595 -18.73 37.13 24.94
N SER A 596 -18.34 36.63 23.76
CA SER A 596 -18.97 37.00 22.48
C SER A 596 -18.62 36.01 21.35
N CYS A 597 -19.06 34.74 21.49
CA CYS A 597 -19.03 33.81 20.37
C CYS A 597 -20.09 34.23 19.33
N ALA A 598 -19.66 34.80 18.21
CA ALA A 598 -20.53 35.11 17.09
C ALA A 598 -20.81 33.85 16.27
N SER A 599 -22.00 33.28 16.42
CA SER A 599 -22.43 32.08 15.69
C SER A 599 -22.51 32.35 14.18
N TYR A 600 -21.72 31.62 13.39
CA TYR A 600 -21.89 31.56 11.94
C TYR A 600 -22.69 30.33 11.56
N THR A 601 -23.89 30.56 11.04
CA THR A 601 -24.83 29.52 10.59
C THR A 601 -24.39 28.92 9.27
N ALA A 602 -24.23 27.60 9.23
CA ALA A 602 -24.38 26.86 7.98
C ALA A 602 -25.85 26.93 7.51
N PRO A 603 -26.14 26.85 6.20
CA PRO A 603 -27.51 26.82 5.71
C PRO A 603 -28.25 25.57 6.20
N LEU A 604 -29.25 25.75 7.06
CA LEU A 604 -30.15 24.69 7.48
C LEU A 604 -31.06 24.29 6.31
N LEU A 605 -30.88 23.08 5.79
CA LEU A 605 -31.95 22.38 5.07
C LEU A 605 -33.06 22.03 6.07
N SER A 606 -34.32 22.10 5.61
CA SER A 606 -35.49 22.16 6.48
C SER A 606 -35.71 20.90 7.33
N GLU A 607 -35.90 21.10 8.65
CA GLU A 607 -36.42 20.07 9.53
C GLU A 607 -37.86 19.69 9.13
N HIS A 608 -38.06 18.45 8.70
CA HIS A 608 -39.19 17.56 9.07
C HIS A 608 -39.19 16.28 8.21
N THR A 609 -38.12 15.51 8.31
CA THR A 609 -38.17 14.06 8.04
C THR A 609 -37.62 13.35 9.28
N ALA A 610 -38.18 12.21 9.67
CA ALA A 610 -37.56 11.37 10.69
C ALA A 610 -36.15 10.96 10.21
N PRO A 611 -35.17 10.70 11.11
CA PRO A 611 -33.87 10.23 10.69
C PRO A 611 -34.03 8.95 9.85
N GLU A 612 -33.62 9.01 8.58
CA GLU A 612 -33.58 7.81 7.74
C GLU A 612 -32.67 6.80 8.43
N ASN A 613 -33.22 5.63 8.81
CA ASN A 613 -32.42 4.55 9.35
C ASN A 613 -31.47 4.07 8.25
N VAL A 614 -30.22 4.53 8.27
CA VAL A 614 -29.18 4.21 7.27
C VAL A 614 -28.77 2.74 7.43
N SER A 615 -29.62 1.85 6.93
CA SER A 615 -29.37 0.42 6.89
C SER A 615 -28.41 0.13 5.74
N PHE A 616 -27.12 0.20 6.06
CA PHE A 616 -26.03 -0.24 5.19
C PHE A 616 -26.18 -1.73 4.76
N PHE A 617 -26.91 -2.52 5.55
CA PHE A 617 -27.08 -3.96 5.36
C PHE A 617 -28.07 -4.28 4.25
N LEU A 618 -27.62 -5.08 3.28
CA LEU A 618 -28.42 -5.41 2.10
C LEU A 618 -29.45 -6.49 2.44
N SER A 619 -30.72 -6.07 2.45
CA SER A 619 -31.96 -6.86 2.60
C SER A 619 -32.27 -7.47 3.98
N LYS A 620 -33.57 -7.49 4.28
CA LYS A 620 -34.21 -8.48 5.16
C LYS A 620 -34.65 -9.68 4.30
N ASP A 621 -35.06 -10.77 4.94
CA ASP A 621 -35.54 -12.02 4.35
C ASP A 621 -34.44 -12.91 3.75
N SER A 622 -33.86 -13.77 4.60
CA SER A 622 -32.95 -14.84 4.21
C SER A 622 -33.70 -16.12 3.83
N ASP A 623 -33.29 -16.77 2.73
CA ASP A 623 -33.77 -18.10 2.37
C ASP A 623 -33.38 -19.12 3.46
N PRO A 624 -34.33 -19.92 4.00
CA PRO A 624 -34.04 -20.91 5.05
C PRO A 624 -33.03 -21.99 4.61
N TYR A 625 -32.93 -22.31 3.32
CA TYR A 625 -31.89 -23.21 2.80
C TYR A 625 -30.50 -22.58 2.91
N ILE A 626 -30.37 -21.28 2.63
CA ILE A 626 -29.09 -20.55 2.78
C ILE A 626 -28.73 -20.40 4.26
N SER A 627 -29.71 -20.11 5.12
CA SER A 627 -29.53 -20.04 6.58
C SER A 627 -28.97 -21.35 7.16
N ASN A 628 -29.49 -22.51 6.75
CA ASN A 628 -28.99 -23.83 7.18
C ASN A 628 -27.55 -24.12 6.70
N ASN A 629 -27.16 -23.64 5.52
CA ASN A 629 -25.78 -23.81 5.05
C ASN A 629 -24.81 -22.91 5.83
N LEU A 630 -25.18 -21.65 6.11
CA LEU A 630 -24.39 -20.73 6.92
C LEU A 630 -24.20 -21.25 8.36
N SER A 631 -25.27 -21.72 9.01
CA SER A 631 -25.21 -22.27 10.37
C SER A 631 -24.39 -23.56 10.49
N SER A 632 -24.12 -24.27 9.39
CA SER A 632 -23.22 -25.44 9.38
C SER A 632 -21.72 -25.09 9.39
N VAL A 633 -21.37 -23.83 9.10
CA VAL A 633 -19.98 -23.33 9.03
C VAL A 633 -19.71 -22.27 10.08
N ALA A 634 -20.72 -21.52 10.49
CA ALA A 634 -20.68 -20.57 11.58
C ALA A 634 -20.33 -21.23 12.93
N ILE A 635 -19.70 -20.48 13.83
CA ILE A 635 -19.47 -20.88 15.23
C ILE A 635 -20.10 -19.80 16.13
N PRO A 636 -21.00 -20.14 17.06
CA PRO A 636 -21.62 -19.16 17.95
C PRO A 636 -20.61 -18.56 18.96
N PRO A 637 -20.91 -17.40 19.57
CA PRO A 637 -20.13 -16.89 20.69
C PRO A 637 -20.16 -17.86 21.88
N PRO A 638 -19.13 -17.87 22.75
CA PRO A 638 -19.12 -18.74 23.91
C PRO A 638 -20.23 -18.37 24.91
N ILE A 639 -20.87 -19.37 25.50
CA ILE A 639 -21.93 -19.17 26.50
C ILE A 639 -21.32 -18.57 27.76
N VAL A 640 -21.93 -17.49 28.26
CA VAL A 640 -21.66 -16.95 29.59
C VAL A 640 -22.60 -17.63 30.57
N GLU A 641 -22.10 -18.59 31.34
CA GLU A 641 -22.82 -19.16 32.48
C GLU A 641 -22.59 -18.25 33.69
N GLU A 642 -23.65 -17.70 34.29
CA GLU A 642 -23.55 -16.63 35.30
C GLU A 642 -22.99 -17.06 36.68
N GLU A 643 -22.70 -18.36 36.89
CA GLU A 643 -22.32 -18.93 38.19
C GLU A 643 -20.98 -19.69 38.19
N SER A 644 -19.88 -19.07 37.78
CA SER A 644 -18.54 -19.47 38.25
C SER A 644 -17.50 -18.33 38.25
N GLU A 645 -16.59 -18.35 39.21
CA GLU A 645 -15.54 -17.32 39.34
C GLU A 645 -14.37 -17.56 38.37
N VAL A 646 -14.16 -16.61 37.45
CA VAL A 646 -12.92 -16.42 36.67
C VAL A 646 -12.49 -17.57 35.75
N ASP A 647 -13.25 -17.81 34.68
CA ASP A 647 -12.67 -18.20 33.38
C ASP A 647 -13.28 -17.30 32.28
N TYR A 648 -12.46 -16.82 31.34
CA TYR A 648 -12.92 -15.93 30.28
C TYR A 648 -13.57 -16.74 29.14
N PRO A 649 -14.63 -16.24 28.48
CA PRO A 649 -15.31 -16.96 27.40
C PRO A 649 -14.33 -17.32 26.28
N ARG A 650 -14.12 -18.63 26.06
CA ARG A 650 -13.04 -19.15 25.21
C ARG A 650 -13.31 -18.86 23.74
N GLU A 651 -12.59 -17.90 23.19
CA GLU A 651 -12.77 -17.40 21.81
C GLU A 651 -12.35 -18.41 20.71
N PHE A 652 -11.83 -19.59 21.10
CA PHE A 652 -11.33 -20.67 20.24
C PHE A 652 -11.78 -22.06 20.73
N PRO A 653 -11.81 -23.09 19.85
CA PRO A 653 -12.19 -24.46 20.22
C PRO A 653 -11.29 -25.10 21.29
N LEU A 654 -11.88 -25.96 22.12
CA LEU A 654 -11.16 -26.71 23.16
C LEU A 654 -9.93 -27.44 22.60
N GLY A 655 -8.77 -27.26 23.25
CA GLY A 655 -7.50 -27.84 22.81
C GLY A 655 -6.79 -27.08 21.69
N PHE A 656 -7.23 -25.88 21.31
CA PHE A 656 -6.50 -24.98 20.43
C PHE A 656 -6.36 -23.58 21.02
N GLU A 657 -5.12 -23.07 21.06
CA GLU A 657 -4.80 -21.68 21.37
C GLU A 657 -3.96 -21.11 20.21
N PRO A 658 -4.16 -19.84 19.81
CA PRO A 658 -3.28 -19.17 18.88
C PRO A 658 -1.92 -18.88 19.53
N LEU A 659 -0.88 -18.70 18.71
CA LEU A 659 0.37 -18.12 19.20
C LEU A 659 0.08 -16.69 19.68
N ARG A 660 0.42 -16.40 20.93
CA ARG A 660 0.29 -15.07 21.55
C ARG A 660 1.59 -14.28 21.42
N SER A 661 1.48 -12.97 21.33
CA SER A 661 2.62 -12.05 21.31
C SER A 661 3.20 -11.91 22.71
N GLU A 662 4.53 -11.95 22.84
CA GLU A 662 5.22 -11.65 24.11
C GLU A 662 5.07 -10.16 24.52
N GLN A 663 4.57 -9.31 23.61
CA GLN A 663 4.25 -7.91 23.88
C GLN A 663 2.75 -7.69 23.73
N LEU A 664 2.11 -7.26 24.82
CA LEU A 664 0.70 -6.88 24.83
C LEU A 664 0.58 -5.40 24.44
N ALA A 665 -0.05 -5.13 23.30
CA ALA A 665 -0.38 -3.78 22.86
C ALA A 665 -1.81 -3.40 23.28
N GLU A 666 -1.98 -2.35 24.07
CA GLU A 666 -3.30 -1.75 24.32
C GLU A 666 -3.80 -1.00 23.07
N MET A 667 -4.34 -1.72 22.09
CA MET A 667 -5.02 -1.10 20.95
C MET A 667 -6.44 -0.64 21.33
N LYS A 668 -6.55 0.60 21.81
CA LYS A 668 -7.84 1.26 22.04
C LYS A 668 -8.39 1.87 20.76
N VAL A 669 -9.43 1.28 20.19
CA VAL A 669 -10.21 1.89 19.10
C VAL A 669 -11.05 3.02 19.68
N GLN A 670 -10.57 4.25 19.57
CA GLN A 670 -11.32 5.45 19.92
C GLN A 670 -12.25 5.84 18.76
N SER A 671 -13.53 5.48 18.86
CA SER A 671 -14.56 5.86 17.90
C SER A 671 -14.94 7.34 18.04
N SER A 672 -14.31 8.20 17.24
CA SER A 672 -14.77 9.58 17.03
C SER A 672 -16.08 9.58 16.24
N PRO A 673 -17.09 10.41 16.57
CA PRO A 673 -18.29 10.55 15.74
C PRO A 673 -17.95 10.99 14.31
N VAL A 674 -16.81 11.66 14.10
CA VAL A 674 -16.31 12.10 12.78
C VAL A 674 -16.11 10.92 11.82
N VAL A 675 -15.78 9.70 12.27
CA VAL A 675 -15.63 8.56 11.34
C VAL A 675 -16.96 8.01 10.82
N LYS A 676 -18.10 8.47 11.36
CA LYS A 676 -19.45 8.17 10.86
C LYS A 676 -20.00 9.29 9.95
N ASP A 677 -19.26 10.37 9.71
CA ASP A 677 -19.62 11.43 8.76
C ASP A 677 -19.61 10.89 7.30
N PRO A 678 -20.65 11.15 6.48
CA PRO A 678 -20.72 10.73 5.07
C PRO A 678 -19.52 11.15 4.21
N PHE A 679 -18.93 12.32 4.47
CA PHE A 679 -17.75 12.82 3.75
C PHE A 679 -16.43 12.28 4.30
N CYS A 680 -16.46 11.57 5.43
CA CYS A 680 -15.32 10.85 5.99
C CYS A 680 -15.37 9.37 5.58
N SER A 681 -16.52 8.71 5.80
CA SER A 681 -16.81 7.33 5.41
C SER A 681 -17.94 7.29 4.36
N PRO A 682 -17.66 7.42 3.05
CA PRO A 682 -18.70 7.39 2.02
C PRO A 682 -19.49 6.08 1.95
N LEU A 683 -18.99 4.96 2.51
CA LEU A 683 -19.77 3.73 2.67
C LEU A 683 -20.98 3.89 3.61
N LEU A 684 -20.94 4.87 4.52
CA LEU A 684 -21.98 5.19 5.50
C LEU A 684 -22.89 6.37 5.07
N ALA A 685 -22.63 7.01 3.94
CA ALA A 685 -23.45 8.11 3.45
C ALA A 685 -24.92 7.70 3.22
N PRO A 686 -25.93 8.57 3.42
CA PRO A 686 -27.30 8.31 3.01
C PRO A 686 -27.43 7.99 1.51
N ASP A 687 -28.41 7.17 1.12
CA ASP A 687 -28.62 6.79 -0.29
C ASP A 687 -28.90 8.02 -1.18
N SER A 688 -29.50 9.06 -0.61
CA SER A 688 -29.73 10.36 -1.25
C SER A 688 -28.44 11.11 -1.63
N MET A 689 -27.32 10.85 -0.95
CA MET A 689 -26.00 11.40 -1.29
C MET A 689 -25.19 10.52 -2.25
N LEU A 690 -25.58 9.25 -2.41
CA LEU A 690 -24.95 8.29 -3.34
C LEU A 690 -25.65 8.24 -4.70
N LYS A 691 -26.93 8.59 -4.78
CA LYS A 691 -27.69 8.75 -6.02
C LYS A 691 -27.19 9.97 -6.81
N GLY A 692 -26.95 9.78 -8.11
CA GLY A 692 -26.38 10.82 -8.98
C GLY A 692 -24.85 10.91 -8.91
N LEU A 693 -24.17 9.96 -8.25
CA LEU A 693 -22.73 9.84 -8.36
C LEU A 693 -22.33 9.42 -9.79
N PRO A 694 -21.18 9.91 -10.28
CA PRO A 694 -20.73 9.63 -11.63
C PRO A 694 -20.17 8.21 -11.75
N PRO A 695 -20.00 7.67 -12.98
CA PRO A 695 -19.53 6.31 -13.19
C PRO A 695 -18.24 5.98 -12.43
N LEU A 696 -18.32 4.98 -11.54
CA LEU A 696 -17.24 4.60 -10.64
C LEU A 696 -16.58 3.29 -11.08
N HIS A 697 -15.25 3.30 -11.19
CA HIS A 697 -14.43 2.14 -11.49
C HIS A 697 -13.51 1.84 -10.31
N ILE A 698 -13.88 0.84 -9.50
CA ILE A 698 -13.13 0.42 -8.31
C ILE A 698 -12.10 -0.66 -8.70
N VAL A 699 -10.89 -0.57 -8.15
CA VAL A 699 -9.79 -1.52 -8.40
C VAL A 699 -9.24 -2.06 -7.09
N ALA A 700 -9.82 -3.15 -6.57
CA ALA A 700 -9.39 -3.75 -5.30
C ALA A 700 -8.44 -4.93 -5.53
N CYS A 701 -7.55 -5.22 -4.56
CA CYS A 701 -6.73 -6.42 -4.59
C CYS A 701 -7.41 -7.59 -3.87
N ALA A 702 -7.29 -8.80 -4.40
CA ALA A 702 -7.87 -10.01 -3.81
C ALA A 702 -7.27 -10.38 -2.44
N LEU A 703 -6.17 -9.74 -2.04
CA LEU A 703 -5.48 -9.91 -0.75
C LEU A 703 -5.34 -8.57 0.00
N ASP A 704 -6.15 -7.57 -0.34
CA ASP A 704 -6.22 -6.28 0.35
C ASP A 704 -6.99 -6.40 1.68
N PRO A 705 -6.51 -5.83 2.79
CA PRO A 705 -7.33 -5.69 3.99
C PRO A 705 -8.62 -4.88 3.79
N MET A 706 -8.66 -3.96 2.82
CA MET A 706 -9.81 -3.11 2.45
C MET A 706 -10.66 -3.69 1.31
N LEU A 707 -10.54 -4.99 1.01
CA LEU A 707 -11.33 -5.65 -0.03
C LEU A 707 -12.84 -5.59 0.27
N ASP A 708 -13.25 -5.86 1.52
CA ASP A 708 -14.67 -5.88 1.88
C ASP A 708 -15.30 -4.49 1.84
N ASP A 709 -14.55 -3.45 2.23
CA ASP A 709 -14.90 -2.03 2.06
C ASP A 709 -15.25 -1.71 0.59
N SER A 710 -14.43 -2.20 -0.33
CA SER A 710 -14.58 -2.01 -1.78
C SER A 710 -15.75 -2.82 -2.35
N VAL A 711 -15.91 -4.08 -1.93
CA VAL A 711 -17.00 -4.97 -2.35
C VAL A 711 -18.35 -4.42 -1.88
N MET A 712 -18.47 -4.03 -0.61
CA MET A 712 -19.73 -3.53 -0.05
C MET A 712 -20.11 -2.15 -0.63
N PHE A 713 -19.14 -1.26 -0.89
CA PHE A 713 -19.44 0.00 -1.58
C PHE A 713 -19.92 -0.23 -3.02
N ALA A 714 -19.29 -1.16 -3.74
CA ALA A 714 -19.74 -1.55 -5.07
C ALA A 714 -21.15 -2.17 -5.05
N LYS A 715 -21.47 -3.05 -4.09
CA LYS A 715 -22.83 -3.62 -3.94
C LYS A 715 -23.85 -2.51 -3.67
N ARG A 716 -23.56 -1.59 -2.74
CA ARG A 716 -24.48 -0.51 -2.36
C ARG A 716 -24.77 0.44 -3.52
N LEU A 717 -23.75 0.86 -4.28
CA LEU A 717 -23.94 1.68 -5.47
C LEU A 717 -24.76 0.95 -6.54
N ARG A 718 -24.50 -0.35 -6.77
CA ARG A 718 -25.27 -1.20 -7.68
C ARG A 718 -26.75 -1.31 -7.27
N SER A 719 -27.06 -1.42 -5.97
CA SER A 719 -28.46 -1.44 -5.48
C SER A 719 -29.16 -0.08 -5.53
N LEU A 720 -28.46 0.99 -5.90
CA LEU A 720 -29.00 2.33 -6.14
C LEU A 720 -28.98 2.70 -7.64
N ASP A 721 -28.87 1.70 -8.52
CA ASP A 721 -28.73 1.82 -9.97
C ASP A 721 -27.58 2.74 -10.44
N GLN A 722 -26.58 2.97 -9.59
CA GLN A 722 -25.43 3.81 -9.93
C GLN A 722 -24.44 3.04 -10.81
N PRO A 723 -23.89 3.64 -11.90
CA PRO A 723 -22.96 2.94 -12.78
C PRO A 723 -21.63 2.62 -12.07
N VAL A 724 -21.48 1.38 -11.61
CA VAL A 724 -20.29 0.92 -10.89
C VAL A 724 -19.71 -0.36 -11.49
N THR A 725 -18.38 -0.42 -11.60
CA THR A 725 -17.66 -1.66 -11.93
C THR A 725 -16.57 -1.93 -10.91
N LEU A 726 -16.47 -3.17 -10.44
CA LEU A 726 -15.39 -3.64 -9.58
C LEU A 726 -14.42 -4.49 -10.39
N CYS A 727 -13.15 -4.12 -10.37
CA CYS A 727 -12.04 -4.91 -10.89
C CYS A 727 -11.26 -5.49 -9.71
N ILE A 728 -10.91 -6.77 -9.79
CA ILE A 728 -10.20 -7.50 -8.74
C ILE A 728 -8.84 -7.94 -9.26
N VAL A 729 -7.77 -7.52 -8.58
CA VAL A 729 -6.40 -7.85 -8.95
C VAL A 729 -5.88 -8.97 -8.04
N ASP A 730 -5.55 -10.12 -8.62
CA ASP A 730 -5.02 -11.26 -7.89
C ASP A 730 -3.55 -11.04 -7.43
N ASP A 731 -3.22 -11.66 -6.30
CA ASP A 731 -1.85 -11.88 -5.78
C ASP A 731 -1.00 -10.61 -5.48
N LEU A 732 -1.64 -9.45 -5.33
CA LEU A 732 -1.04 -8.18 -4.91
C LEU A 732 -1.60 -7.68 -3.55
N PRO A 733 -0.84 -6.85 -2.80
CA PRO A 733 -1.26 -6.21 -1.54
C PRO A 733 -2.04 -4.91 -1.77
N HIS A 734 -2.38 -4.23 -0.67
CA HIS A 734 -2.73 -2.80 -0.67
C HIS A 734 -1.62 -1.94 -1.31
N GLY A 735 -1.94 -0.76 -1.83
CA GLY A 735 -0.92 0.19 -2.31
C GLY A 735 -0.17 -0.21 -3.60
N PHE A 736 -0.67 -1.20 -4.34
CA PHE A 736 0.10 -1.85 -5.42
C PHE A 736 0.52 -0.94 -6.59
N LEU A 737 -0.16 0.19 -6.80
CA LEU A 737 0.19 1.14 -7.88
C LEU A 737 1.56 1.78 -7.64
N SER A 738 1.87 2.14 -6.39
CA SER A 738 3.12 2.79 -6.01
C SER A 738 4.33 1.85 -6.11
N LEU A 739 4.11 0.53 -6.08
CA LEU A 739 5.17 -0.49 -6.14
C LEU A 739 5.62 -0.81 -7.58
N SER A 740 5.02 -0.17 -8.58
CA SER A 740 4.97 -0.71 -9.94
C SER A 740 6.15 -0.37 -10.85
N HIS A 741 6.79 0.79 -10.66
CA HIS A 741 7.90 1.24 -11.50
C HIS A 741 9.23 0.53 -11.21
N GLU A 742 9.35 -0.19 -10.09
CA GLU A 742 10.49 -1.07 -9.83
C GLU A 742 10.46 -2.36 -10.68
N PHE A 743 9.31 -2.71 -11.27
CA PHE A 743 9.10 -3.97 -12.00
C PHE A 743 8.99 -3.79 -13.51
N VAL A 744 10.10 -3.38 -14.14
CA VAL A 744 10.32 -3.68 -15.57
C VAL A 744 10.55 -5.19 -15.72
N LEU A 745 9.47 -5.96 -15.80
CA LEU A 745 9.54 -7.39 -16.10
C LEU A 745 10.17 -7.59 -17.50
N PRO A 746 11.12 -8.53 -17.65
CA PRO A 746 11.74 -8.79 -18.94
C PRO A 746 10.69 -9.32 -19.93
N SER A 747 10.44 -8.54 -21.00
CA SER A 747 9.46 -8.86 -22.03
C SER A 747 9.69 -10.28 -22.59
N PRO A 748 8.65 -11.12 -22.71
CA PRO A 748 8.82 -12.52 -23.07
C PRO A 748 9.41 -12.65 -24.47
N ARG A 749 10.60 -13.28 -24.56
CA ARG A 749 11.19 -13.68 -25.84
C ARG A 749 10.18 -14.52 -26.61
N ARG A 750 9.83 -14.10 -27.84
CA ARG A 750 8.86 -14.79 -28.73
C ARG A 750 9.09 -16.30 -28.74
N THR A 751 8.26 -17.04 -28.02
CA THR A 751 8.15 -18.49 -28.13
C THR A 751 7.40 -18.85 -29.41
N ARG A 752 7.68 -20.03 -29.97
CA ARG A 752 7.03 -20.48 -31.21
C ARG A 752 5.55 -20.81 -30.95
N PRO A 753 4.63 -20.55 -31.90
CA PRO A 753 3.23 -20.92 -31.74
C PRO A 753 3.10 -22.45 -31.67
N GLY A 754 2.50 -22.98 -30.59
CA GLY A 754 2.43 -24.44 -30.41
C GLY A 754 1.99 -24.99 -29.05
N SER A 755 1.35 -24.21 -28.16
CA SER A 755 0.72 -24.77 -26.95
C SER A 755 -0.46 -23.93 -26.47
N HIS A 756 -1.59 -24.59 -26.17
CA HIS A 756 -2.73 -23.95 -25.52
C HIS A 756 -2.61 -24.11 -24.00
N ALA A 757 -2.20 -23.03 -23.33
CA ALA A 757 -2.34 -22.84 -21.89
C ALA A 757 -2.81 -21.40 -21.64
N SER A 758 -3.92 -21.23 -20.93
CA SER A 758 -4.53 -19.91 -20.68
C SER A 758 -3.84 -19.17 -19.54
N THR A 759 -2.56 -18.84 -19.70
CA THR A 759 -1.82 -17.96 -18.79
C THR A 759 -2.03 -16.50 -19.19
N THR A 760 -2.94 -15.81 -18.50
CA THR A 760 -3.08 -14.35 -18.60
C THR A 760 -1.79 -13.67 -18.12
N SER A 761 -1.02 -13.10 -19.06
CA SER A 761 0.22 -12.40 -18.73
C SER A 761 -0.07 -11.09 -18.00
N TRP A 762 0.52 -10.90 -16.82
CA TRP A 762 0.39 -9.67 -16.05
C TRP A 762 1.13 -8.52 -16.74
N ASN A 763 0.37 -7.56 -17.27
CA ASN A 763 0.87 -6.43 -18.08
C ASN A 763 1.20 -5.19 -17.20
N GLY A 764 1.57 -5.39 -15.93
CA GLY A 764 1.69 -4.33 -14.93
C GLY A 764 0.36 -3.60 -14.63
N PRO A 765 0.35 -2.61 -13.72
CA PRO A 765 -0.84 -1.78 -13.52
C PRO A 765 -1.18 -0.92 -14.74
N ILE A 766 -0.23 -0.61 -15.62
CA ILE A 766 -0.53 -0.01 -16.93
C ILE A 766 -1.55 -0.90 -17.68
N GLY A 767 -1.34 -2.22 -17.70
CA GLY A 767 -2.27 -3.18 -18.27
C GLY A 767 -3.60 -3.37 -17.50
N VAL A 768 -3.64 -3.07 -16.20
CA VAL A 768 -4.88 -3.08 -15.39
C VAL A 768 -5.69 -1.79 -15.62
N CYS A 769 -5.01 -0.64 -15.65
CA CYS A 769 -5.61 0.69 -15.81
C CYS A 769 -6.01 1.00 -17.26
N ARG A 770 -5.33 0.45 -18.28
CA ARG A 770 -5.65 0.74 -19.68
C ARG A 770 -7.08 0.31 -20.09
N PRO A 771 -7.62 -0.86 -19.68
CA PRO A 771 -9.05 -1.17 -19.82
C PRO A 771 -9.98 -0.28 -19.00
N LEU A 772 -9.58 0.16 -17.80
CA LEU A 772 -10.39 1.02 -16.93
C LEU A 772 -10.53 2.43 -17.51
N LEU A 773 -9.43 3.00 -18.00
CA LEU A 773 -9.38 4.31 -18.63
C LEU A 773 -10.00 4.29 -20.04
N GLY A 774 -9.98 3.14 -20.72
CA GLY A 774 -10.72 2.93 -21.97
C GLY A 774 -12.25 2.89 -21.79
N LYS A 775 -12.75 2.51 -20.61
CA LYS A 775 -14.20 2.52 -20.29
C LYS A 775 -14.77 3.90 -19.98
N LEU A 776 -13.92 4.87 -19.62
CA LEU A 776 -14.30 6.28 -19.43
C LEU A 776 -14.53 7.04 -20.75
N ASP A 777 -14.44 6.37 -21.91
CA ASP A 777 -14.57 6.99 -23.24
C ASP A 777 -13.63 8.20 -23.43
N LEU A 778 -12.37 8.06 -23.02
CA LEU A 778 -11.33 9.08 -23.20
C LEU A 778 -10.53 8.89 -24.51
N SER A 779 -10.72 7.76 -25.19
CA SER A 779 -9.93 7.33 -26.35
C SER A 779 -10.56 7.63 -27.72
N SER A 780 -11.81 8.12 -27.75
CA SER A 780 -12.64 8.31 -28.95
C SER A 780 -12.14 9.39 -29.94
N SER A 781 -10.98 10.00 -29.69
CA SER A 781 -10.32 10.97 -30.57
C SER A 781 -9.07 10.46 -31.32
N ILE A 782 -8.62 9.21 -31.07
CA ILE A 782 -7.34 8.68 -31.61
C ILE A 782 -7.56 7.52 -32.61
N LEU A 783 -8.47 7.70 -33.59
CA LEU A 783 -8.76 6.70 -34.64
C LEU A 783 -8.64 7.22 -36.08
N LEU A 784 -7.65 8.08 -36.35
CA LEU A 784 -7.28 8.53 -37.70
C LEU A 784 -5.75 8.67 -37.90
N ARG A 785 -5.01 7.55 -38.06
CA ARG A 785 -3.69 7.55 -38.77
C ARG A 785 -3.01 6.21 -39.14
N GLU A 786 -3.73 5.10 -39.26
CA GLU A 786 -3.22 3.94 -40.03
C GLU A 786 -4.08 3.74 -41.28
N GLY A 787 -3.54 4.07 -42.44
CA GLY A 787 -4.30 4.09 -43.69
C GLY A 787 -3.73 4.96 -44.81
N ASN A 788 -2.44 4.78 -45.15
CA ASN A 788 -1.91 5.17 -46.47
C ASN A 788 -0.53 4.55 -46.75
N SER A 789 -0.51 3.30 -47.22
CA SER A 789 0.59 2.71 -47.99
C SER A 789 0.05 1.47 -48.71
N LEU A 790 0.46 1.27 -49.97
CA LEU A 790 0.01 0.25 -50.93
C LEU A 790 -1.37 0.53 -51.59
N MET A 791 -1.28 1.10 -52.80
CA MET A 791 -2.34 1.19 -53.81
C MET A 791 -1.68 0.84 -55.15
N GLY A 792 -2.33 0.00 -55.98
CA GLY A 792 -1.73 -0.64 -57.16
C GLY A 792 -1.07 -1.99 -56.83
N GLU A 793 -1.26 -3.07 -57.60
CA GLU A 793 -2.10 -3.28 -58.80
C GLU A 793 -2.64 -4.74 -58.81
N GLY A 794 -3.69 -5.03 -59.60
CA GLY A 794 -4.13 -6.42 -59.86
C GLY A 794 -5.65 -6.59 -59.96
N LEU A 795 -6.15 -7.00 -61.14
CA LEU A 795 -7.58 -7.12 -61.45
C LEU A 795 -8.18 -8.51 -61.14
N ASN A 796 -9.53 -8.51 -61.07
CA ASN A 796 -10.49 -9.47 -61.64
C ASN A 796 -11.11 -10.63 -60.82
N LEU A 797 -12.45 -10.65 -60.89
CA LEU A 797 -13.37 -11.81 -61.01
C LEU A 797 -13.44 -12.80 -59.82
N LEU A 798 -14.61 -13.24 -59.32
CA LEU A 798 -15.87 -13.55 -60.05
C LEU A 798 -17.13 -13.42 -59.15
N MET A 799 -18.33 -13.44 -59.77
CA MET A 799 -19.65 -13.43 -59.11
C MET A 799 -20.07 -14.79 -58.52
N GLY A 800 -21.02 -14.81 -57.56
CA GLY A 800 -21.35 -16.01 -56.77
C GLY A 800 -22.81 -16.37 -56.43
N ARG A 801 -23.83 -15.64 -56.93
CA ARG A 801 -25.29 -15.87 -56.66
C ARG A 801 -25.74 -15.53 -55.22
N ALA A 802 -27.01 -15.22 -54.94
CA ALA A 802 -28.19 -15.09 -55.82
C ALA A 802 -28.91 -13.75 -55.56
#